data_AF-A0A1X0R516-F1
#
_entry.id   AF-A0A1X0R516-F1
#
_cell.length_a   1.000
_cell.length_b   1.000
_cell.length_c   1.000
_cell.angle_alpha   90.00
_cell.angle_beta   90.00
_cell.angle_gamma   90.00
#
_symmetry.space_group_name_H-M   'P 1'
#
loop_
_entity.id
_entity.type
_entity.pdbx_description
1 polymer ?
#
loop_
_entity_poly.entity_id
_entity_poly.type
_entity_poly.pdbx_seq_one_letter_code
_entity_poly.pdbx_strand_id
1 'polypeptide(L)'
;MNSPTVEDLLLLGHSTTSSIEQVGLIGRLSIVPDDKTCDNRMGTILFTDLDGQYSLPCNVDIMRKEILHYQVIITYWNYISCSETDVSYLEFSLKHVYRIDDTTISLLEECLQLDDQRFASSLICNPSLTTPDQLLQTASVGESVHVLGKVTAISRLYDQSDCPATFFIQLAPEEGLSASITIFFKEISLVEYYPMFRIGCFYAFQHIHSTPASLILDALEQNEPVFIYDSIMSSVQMISIYHYRTYAPTRPSMIHPEALDGTISIDCQIKRVIDVSLGIYEIENGEIICLLNTPKYDRARPFRVSTMLRLDHVHRIHAQSEDGANSYLFQHLWEIDSRPSYSVIVACYKSHVQINSFPDHCELVQTTRWPFSTNELLYMNAPRLLHIMEIFAFLKMELKIVLEPFKLAYDLEHLLFRSAGSAYENHIVKFLRHDIRCTILDDAYNTKESLNNYTICLRSFSTLSSILPRLQVSAKESSPLSSIGSTGGSNFLPVPLFTAEINEHSFGHGVLGLIVAAYDGTFYFMGDNHQMPIIVSSQAEEWIQEGVYLLKRVHYIKEDMLYSNINESNSVTFEHLICTNDDVFLVETYSHAKLTFFCRPLINSHGISRFSIPNKLHLQQLSDSVYHVIYILRIYPTKLTQSNSWLESSIDCDAYTLNYPSVNKRHYMLRLSSRKGSLKYKPRLKPDHWYILRGPLKGYSQELDAQEHVFYPIHIQAEDELGPSSCIKLYYSEIATETPRFSNVIHDISELVNVQVGLSNRINIKGIIVDKSFQIERDTGLTRTENVAVMFENFKVGTGVSKRKLYIRLRQPYTLETVGIYLDIGRVRYPLGLIPGAYVIIKNATLKKTSNIGGKMYCKADEHSTVEIVSTNPLHEPSVTSPYKTTTNLLCFAPGECNDYMRGVHRILCSITNIVKFYTTARCTGCRSTYKESKCTNCHTDRGYVLFANAEVDISDGTIPGIVYIEGERLVFRMLQLNQKSKECFKQYVAKHGIISYTSSSNQKELQTIFYNAKKGSIFIYCEHMSEERAAQGTLERSKPKLRALEIEPVDYAAVAWDILNT
;
A
#
# COMPACT_ATOMS: atom_id res chain seq x y z
N MET A 1 -5.25 34.66 57.28
CA MET A 1 -5.69 34.15 55.97
C MET A 1 -5.44 32.66 56.00
N ASN A 2 -6.44 31.85 55.69
CA ASN A 2 -6.28 30.39 55.72
C ASN A 2 -5.52 29.97 54.46
N SER A 3 -4.47 29.17 54.60
CA SER A 3 -3.82 28.52 53.48
C SER A 3 -4.82 27.60 52.76
N PRO A 4 -4.85 27.58 51.41
CA PRO A 4 -5.72 26.70 50.65
C PRO A 4 -5.31 25.24 50.89
N THR A 5 -6.31 24.36 51.04
CA THR A 5 -6.09 22.90 51.13
C THR A 5 -5.96 22.29 49.74
N VAL A 6 -5.53 21.02 49.67
CA VAL A 6 -5.54 20.24 48.43
C VAL A 6 -6.98 20.10 47.89
N GLU A 7 -7.95 19.92 48.77
CA GLU A 7 -9.37 19.91 48.39
C GLU A 7 -9.79 21.23 47.71
N ASP A 8 -9.40 22.38 48.28
CA ASP A 8 -9.70 23.70 47.70
C ASP A 8 -9.13 23.81 46.29
N LEU A 9 -7.88 23.38 46.08
CA LEU A 9 -7.22 23.42 44.77
C LEU A 9 -7.90 22.51 43.73
N LEU A 10 -8.28 21.29 44.13
CA LEU A 10 -8.99 20.35 43.26
C LEU A 10 -10.35 20.88 42.81
N LEU A 11 -11.01 21.70 43.63
CA LEU A 11 -12.30 22.32 43.32
C LEU A 11 -12.21 23.55 42.41
N LEU A 12 -11.03 24.16 42.24
CA LEU A 12 -10.86 25.37 41.41
C LEU A 12 -11.18 25.13 39.93
N GLY A 13 -10.90 23.94 39.40
CA GLY A 13 -11.13 23.60 37.99
C GLY A 13 -10.28 24.39 36.98
N HIS A 14 -9.30 25.17 37.44
CA HIS A 14 -8.32 25.90 36.62
C HIS A 14 -6.98 26.00 37.35
N SER A 15 -5.90 26.22 36.60
CA SER A 15 -4.54 26.36 37.16
C SER A 15 -4.36 27.70 37.89
N THR A 16 -3.59 27.71 38.99
CA THR A 16 -3.25 28.92 39.76
C THR A 16 -1.82 28.84 40.31
N THR A 17 -1.30 29.94 40.85
CA THR A 17 0.06 30.04 41.40
C THR A 17 0.06 30.69 42.79
N SER A 18 1.12 30.44 43.54
CA SER A 18 1.44 31.18 44.77
C SER A 18 1.49 32.70 44.59
N SER A 19 1.88 33.20 43.41
CA SER A 19 1.93 34.64 43.12
C SER A 19 0.55 35.27 42.94
N ILE A 20 -0.44 34.48 42.48
CA ILE A 20 -1.84 34.91 42.35
C ILE A 20 -2.54 34.85 43.71
N GLU A 21 -2.42 33.72 44.41
CA GLU A 21 -3.13 33.50 45.68
C GLU A 21 -2.48 34.22 46.88
N GLN A 22 -1.21 34.62 46.75
CA GLN A 22 -0.41 35.28 47.80
C GLN A 22 -0.33 34.51 49.13
N VAL A 23 -0.46 33.18 49.09
CA VAL A 23 -0.47 32.28 50.25
C VAL A 23 0.36 31.02 50.00
N GLY A 24 0.97 30.48 51.05
CA GLY A 24 1.69 29.20 51.02
C GLY A 24 0.78 28.00 51.25
N LEU A 25 1.16 26.84 50.74
CA LEU A 25 0.48 25.56 50.98
C LEU A 25 1.07 24.86 52.19
N ILE A 26 0.22 24.31 53.07
CA ILE A 26 0.64 23.58 54.27
C ILE A 26 0.16 22.15 54.18
N GLY A 27 1.07 21.18 54.30
CA GLY A 27 0.73 19.77 54.14
C GLY A 27 1.91 18.85 54.44
N ARG A 28 1.83 17.60 53.98
CA ARG A 28 2.89 16.60 54.11
C ARG A 28 3.32 16.10 52.75
N LEU A 29 4.63 15.86 52.61
CA LEU A 29 5.19 15.24 51.40
C LEU A 29 5.36 13.73 51.63
N SER A 30 4.98 12.92 50.66
CA SER A 30 5.20 11.47 50.67
C SER A 30 5.59 10.97 49.29
N ILE A 31 6.01 9.71 49.18
CA ILE A 31 6.31 9.05 47.91
C ILE A 31 5.43 7.80 47.79
N VAL A 32 4.91 7.57 46.60
CA VAL A 32 4.16 6.35 46.28
C VAL A 32 5.10 5.14 46.34
N PRO A 33 4.85 4.17 47.25
CA PRO A 33 5.77 3.06 47.49
C PRO A 33 5.67 1.95 46.44
N ASP A 34 4.50 1.73 45.84
CA ASP A 34 4.26 0.71 44.81
C ASP A 34 3.14 1.13 43.83
N ASP A 35 3.05 0.48 42.67
CA ASP A 35 2.01 0.76 41.66
C ASP A 35 0.62 0.21 42.06
N LYS A 36 0.48 -0.48 43.20
CA LYS A 36 -0.76 -1.20 43.60
C LYS A 36 -1.61 -0.42 44.59
N THR A 37 -0.99 0.47 45.36
CA THR A 37 -1.61 1.14 46.52
C THR A 37 -2.34 2.43 46.18
N CYS A 38 -2.02 3.08 45.06
CA CYS A 38 -2.73 4.28 44.60
C CYS A 38 -2.74 4.39 43.07
N ASP A 39 -3.61 5.24 42.52
CA ASP A 39 -3.75 5.45 41.07
C ASP A 39 -2.53 6.14 40.42
N ASN A 40 -1.55 6.59 41.20
CA ASN A 40 -0.29 7.17 40.72
C ASN A 40 0.83 6.12 40.66
N ARG A 41 1.80 6.33 39.77
CA ARG A 41 2.96 5.44 39.61
C ARG A 41 3.90 5.48 40.82
N MET A 42 4.55 4.36 41.11
CA MET A 42 5.63 4.19 42.08
C MET A 42 6.72 5.25 41.90
N GLY A 43 7.20 5.80 43.02
CA GLY A 43 8.19 6.88 43.03
C GLY A 43 7.61 8.28 42.81
N THR A 44 6.30 8.41 42.56
CA THR A 44 5.61 9.71 42.48
C THR A 44 5.61 10.41 43.83
N ILE A 45 6.04 11.66 43.87
CA ILE A 45 5.93 12.52 45.06
C ILE A 45 4.48 13.00 45.17
N LEU A 46 3.90 12.90 46.36
CA LEU A 46 2.57 13.41 46.68
C LEU A 46 2.67 14.53 47.72
N PHE A 47 1.84 15.55 47.57
CA PHE A 47 1.54 16.52 48.61
C PHE A 47 0.14 16.24 49.16
N THR A 48 0.05 15.97 50.45
CA THR A 48 -1.18 15.57 51.13
C THR A 48 -1.58 16.61 52.16
N ASP A 49 -2.89 16.87 52.27
CA ASP A 49 -3.43 17.70 53.36
C ASP A 49 -3.07 17.14 54.74
N LEU A 50 -3.12 18.02 55.76
CA LEU A 50 -2.78 17.65 57.14
C LEU A 50 -3.69 16.57 57.74
N ASP A 51 -4.94 16.48 57.25
CA ASP A 51 -5.93 15.47 57.63
C ASP A 51 -5.74 14.13 56.91
N GLY A 52 -4.92 14.10 55.86
CA GLY A 52 -4.60 12.91 55.07
C GLY A 52 -5.65 12.53 54.03
N GLN A 53 -6.72 13.31 53.82
CA GLN A 53 -7.84 12.88 52.96
C GLN A 53 -7.56 13.09 51.47
N TYR A 54 -6.95 14.22 51.11
CA TYR A 54 -6.71 14.58 49.72
C TYR A 54 -5.21 14.71 49.43
N SER A 55 -4.80 14.25 48.25
CA SER A 55 -3.40 14.29 47.81
C SER A 55 -3.28 14.69 46.34
N LEU A 56 -2.27 15.50 46.03
CA LEU A 56 -1.90 15.87 44.67
C LEU A 56 -0.53 15.30 44.30
N PRO A 57 -0.36 14.71 43.10
CA PRO A 57 0.95 14.35 42.61
C PRO A 57 1.77 15.61 42.30
N CYS A 58 3.07 15.52 42.47
CA CYS A 58 3.98 16.66 42.40
C CYS A 58 5.12 16.42 41.42
N ASN A 59 5.52 17.49 40.71
CA ASN A 59 6.80 17.60 40.01
C ASN A 59 7.72 18.49 40.85
N VAL A 60 8.88 17.96 41.23
CA VAL A 60 9.85 18.64 42.10
C VAL A 60 11.23 18.56 41.45
N ASP A 61 12.04 19.61 41.61
CA ASP A 61 13.41 19.68 41.05
C ASP A 61 14.37 18.67 41.70
N ILE A 62 14.32 18.54 43.02
CA ILE A 62 15.06 17.56 43.82
C ILE A 62 14.24 17.22 45.07
N MET A 63 14.30 15.97 45.53
CA MET A 63 13.61 15.58 46.77
C MET A 63 14.51 14.75 47.66
N ARG A 64 14.43 14.98 48.97
CA ARG A 64 15.26 14.33 49.99
C ARG A 64 14.39 13.44 50.86
N LYS A 65 14.83 12.21 51.14
CA LYS A 65 14.08 11.27 52.00
C LYS A 65 13.85 11.86 53.40
N GLU A 66 14.78 12.66 53.89
CA GLU A 66 14.70 13.29 55.22
C GLU A 66 13.54 14.29 55.35
N ILE A 67 12.93 14.71 54.24
CA ILE A 67 11.82 15.67 54.24
C ILE A 67 10.46 14.95 54.19
N LEU A 68 10.45 13.68 53.80
CA LEU A 68 9.23 12.91 53.69
C LEU A 68 8.55 12.80 55.06
N HIS A 69 7.22 12.83 55.03
CA HIS A 69 6.32 12.76 56.18
C HIS A 69 6.39 13.94 57.17
N TYR A 70 7.29 14.91 56.98
CA TYR A 70 7.25 16.16 57.73
C TYR A 70 6.08 17.04 57.30
N GLN A 71 5.58 17.82 58.25
CA GLN A 71 4.65 18.91 57.95
C GLN A 71 5.46 20.10 57.44
N VAL A 72 5.16 20.54 56.23
CA VAL A 72 5.92 21.55 55.51
C VAL A 72 5.02 22.69 55.06
N ILE A 73 5.63 23.87 54.86
CA ILE A 73 5.01 24.98 54.14
C ILE A 73 5.76 25.22 52.83
N ILE A 74 5.01 25.23 51.72
CA ILE A 74 5.52 25.53 50.38
C ILE A 74 5.12 26.96 50.04
N THR A 75 6.12 27.85 49.92
CA THR A 75 5.89 29.29 49.72
C THR A 75 5.79 29.67 48.24
N TYR A 76 6.47 28.94 47.37
CA TYR A 76 6.43 29.12 45.93
C TYR A 76 6.01 27.83 45.25
N TRP A 77 4.83 27.85 44.65
CA TRP A 77 4.18 26.69 44.05
C TRP A 77 3.33 27.11 42.85
N ASN A 78 3.16 26.19 41.91
CA ASN A 78 2.24 26.27 40.78
C ASN A 78 1.30 25.07 40.82
N TYR A 79 -0.01 25.32 40.84
CA TYR A 79 -1.03 24.29 40.67
C TYR A 79 -1.44 24.24 39.21
N ILE A 80 -1.31 23.06 38.60
CA ILE A 80 -1.62 22.83 37.20
C ILE A 80 -2.85 21.94 37.11
N SER A 81 -3.94 22.47 36.57
CA SER A 81 -5.12 21.70 36.19
C SER A 81 -5.00 21.34 34.71
N CYS A 82 -4.71 20.07 34.42
CA CYS A 82 -4.48 19.59 33.05
C CYS A 82 -5.72 18.89 32.50
N SER A 83 -6.46 19.56 31.62
CA SER A 83 -7.60 18.96 30.92
C SER A 83 -7.21 17.91 29.87
N GLU A 84 -5.94 17.88 29.45
CA GLU A 84 -5.46 16.94 28.42
C GLU A 84 -5.21 15.54 29.00
N THR A 85 -4.81 15.45 30.27
CA THR A 85 -4.47 14.20 30.95
C THR A 85 -5.48 13.81 32.03
N ASP A 86 -6.46 14.67 32.31
CA ASP A 86 -7.39 14.57 33.44
C ASP A 86 -6.70 14.45 34.82
N VAL A 87 -5.42 14.84 34.91
CA VAL A 87 -4.62 14.78 36.14
C VAL A 87 -4.16 16.19 36.50
N SER A 88 -4.56 16.65 37.69
CA SER A 88 -4.04 17.90 38.26
C SER A 88 -2.81 17.60 39.14
N TYR A 89 -1.81 18.48 39.11
CA TYR A 89 -0.55 18.28 39.82
C TYR A 89 0.07 19.60 40.31
N LEU A 90 1.00 19.48 41.25
CA LEU A 90 1.72 20.62 41.83
C LEU A 90 3.16 20.67 41.31
N GLU A 91 3.67 21.87 41.03
CA GLU A 91 5.08 22.10 40.72
C GLU A 91 5.70 23.04 41.75
N PHE A 92 6.88 22.68 42.27
CA PHE A 92 7.64 23.54 43.18
C PHE A 92 9.12 23.11 43.25
N SER A 93 9.97 24.03 43.71
CA SER A 93 11.38 23.74 44.01
C SER A 93 11.57 23.55 45.51
N LEU A 94 12.40 22.56 45.89
CA LEU A 94 12.64 22.25 47.31
C LEU A 94 13.29 23.41 48.08
N LYS A 95 13.94 24.35 47.38
CA LYS A 95 14.47 25.58 47.97
C LYS A 95 13.39 26.52 48.55
N HIS A 96 12.13 26.31 48.19
CA HIS A 96 10.98 27.09 48.66
C HIS A 96 10.10 26.35 49.67
N VAL A 97 10.59 25.23 50.19
CA VAL A 97 9.91 24.40 51.18
C VAL A 97 10.58 24.59 52.54
N TYR A 98 9.76 24.87 53.54
CA TYR A 98 10.22 25.22 54.89
C TYR A 98 9.48 24.40 55.95
N ARG A 99 10.00 24.39 57.17
CA ARG A 99 9.23 23.93 58.33
C ARG A 99 8.12 24.94 58.62
N ILE A 100 7.00 24.45 59.16
CA ILE A 100 5.90 25.32 59.58
C ILE A 100 6.36 26.31 60.67
N ASP A 101 7.22 25.85 61.57
CA ASP A 101 7.70 26.64 62.72
C ASP A 101 8.94 27.50 62.41
N ASP A 102 9.59 27.31 61.26
CA ASP A 102 10.79 28.06 60.85
C ASP A 102 10.88 28.20 59.32
N THR A 103 10.75 29.44 58.84
CA THR A 103 10.85 29.81 57.42
C THR A 103 12.14 30.55 57.07
N THR A 104 13.15 30.54 57.95
CA THR A 104 14.41 31.27 57.72
C THR A 104 15.39 30.51 56.83
N ILE A 105 15.41 29.18 56.94
CA ILE A 105 16.28 28.27 56.18
C ILE A 105 15.40 27.24 55.46
N SER A 106 15.64 27.03 54.17
CA SER A 106 14.89 26.01 53.41
C SER A 106 15.25 24.60 53.88
N LEU A 107 14.30 23.66 53.77
CA LEU A 107 14.55 22.26 54.13
C LEU A 107 15.65 21.61 53.26
N LEU A 108 15.81 22.06 52.01
CA LEU A 108 16.92 21.63 51.17
C LEU A 108 18.27 22.01 51.80
N GLU A 109 18.41 23.25 52.26
CA GLU A 109 19.63 23.74 52.89
C GLU A 109 19.88 23.06 54.24
N GLU A 110 18.85 22.85 55.05
CA GLU A 110 18.95 22.06 56.29
C GLU A 110 19.46 20.63 55.99
N CYS A 111 18.92 19.96 54.97
CA CYS A 111 19.35 18.62 54.57
C CYS A 111 20.80 18.57 54.08
N LEU A 112 21.24 19.57 53.31
CA LEU A 112 22.63 19.65 52.84
C LEU A 112 23.60 19.89 54.00
N GLN A 113 23.25 20.75 54.97
CA GLN A 113 24.03 20.94 56.18
C GLN A 113 24.11 19.66 57.03
N LEU A 114 23.00 18.92 57.14
CA LEU A 114 22.97 17.63 57.83
C LEU A 114 23.83 16.57 57.13
N ASP A 115 23.83 16.53 55.80
CA ASP A 115 24.70 15.65 55.02
C ASP A 115 26.17 15.95 55.29
N ASP A 116 26.57 17.23 55.27
CA ASP A 116 27.94 17.65 55.55
C ASP A 116 28.36 17.26 56.98
N GLN A 117 27.48 17.45 57.97
CA GLN A 117 27.72 17.04 59.35
C GLN A 117 27.84 15.51 59.50
N ARG A 118 26.95 14.76 58.86
CA ARG A 118 26.97 13.28 58.88
C ARG A 118 28.20 12.75 58.19
N PHE A 119 28.57 13.32 57.04
CA PHE A 119 29.78 12.96 56.32
C PHE A 119 31.03 13.24 57.17
N ALA A 120 31.16 14.44 57.76
CA ALA A 120 32.26 14.76 58.66
C ALA A 120 32.34 13.81 59.87
N SER A 121 31.21 13.46 60.47
CA SER A 121 31.13 12.51 61.59
C SER A 121 31.56 11.10 61.16
N SER A 122 31.15 10.69 59.96
CA SER A 122 31.46 9.35 59.43
C SER A 122 32.95 9.17 59.10
N LEU A 123 33.64 10.24 58.68
CA LEU A 123 35.08 10.25 58.43
C LEU A 123 35.90 9.98 59.70
N ILE A 124 35.38 10.36 60.88
CA ILE A 124 36.02 10.07 62.17
C ILE A 124 35.98 8.56 62.47
N CYS A 125 34.87 7.91 62.10
CA CYS A 125 34.64 6.49 62.38
C CYS A 125 35.24 5.56 61.31
N ASN A 126 35.26 5.99 60.04
CA ASN A 126 35.64 5.17 58.88
C ASN A 126 36.56 5.98 57.93
N PRO A 127 37.89 6.00 58.16
CA PRO A 127 38.81 6.83 57.37
C PRO A 127 39.16 6.26 55.99
N SER A 128 38.85 4.99 55.71
CA SER A 128 39.19 4.32 54.44
C SER A 128 38.06 4.44 53.42
N LEU A 129 37.98 5.58 52.73
CA LEU A 129 37.11 5.78 51.58
C LEU A 129 37.85 5.42 50.29
N THR A 130 37.17 4.73 49.37
CA THR A 130 37.74 4.37 48.05
C THR A 130 36.95 5.00 46.90
N THR A 131 37.58 5.13 45.75
CA THR A 131 36.91 5.52 44.50
C THR A 131 36.47 4.28 43.70
N PRO A 132 35.48 4.39 42.79
CA PRO A 132 34.98 3.24 42.03
C PRO A 132 36.05 2.45 41.28
N ASP A 133 37.06 3.12 40.72
CA ASP A 133 38.18 2.48 40.01
C ASP A 133 39.11 1.68 40.93
N GLN A 134 39.34 2.14 42.16
CA GLN A 134 40.09 1.40 43.16
C GLN A 134 39.30 0.20 43.68
N LEU A 135 37.99 0.39 43.85
CA LEU A 135 37.10 -0.65 44.32
C LEU A 135 37.04 -1.81 43.32
N LEU A 136 36.96 -1.53 42.01
CA LEU A 136 37.01 -2.58 40.97
C LEU A 136 38.31 -3.40 40.99
N GLN A 137 39.42 -2.85 41.50
CA GLN A 137 40.71 -3.54 41.60
C GLN A 137 40.88 -4.32 42.92
N THR A 138 40.11 -3.99 43.95
CA THR A 138 40.33 -4.47 45.34
C THR A 138 39.13 -5.22 45.92
N ALA A 139 37.97 -5.19 45.27
CA ALA A 139 36.74 -5.75 45.80
C ALA A 139 36.81 -7.28 45.96
N SER A 140 36.62 -7.75 47.19
CA SER A 140 36.34 -9.14 47.52
C SER A 140 34.84 -9.32 47.79
N VAL A 141 34.26 -10.43 47.30
CA VAL A 141 32.82 -10.71 47.46
C VAL A 141 32.44 -10.77 48.95
N GLY A 142 31.40 -10.03 49.35
CA GLY A 142 30.87 -10.01 50.71
C GLY A 142 31.50 -8.97 51.67
N GLU A 143 32.54 -8.23 51.27
CA GLU A 143 33.11 -7.18 52.12
C GLU A 143 32.25 -5.92 52.17
N SER A 144 32.19 -5.29 53.35
CA SER A 144 31.59 -3.97 53.56
C SER A 144 32.55 -2.90 53.05
N VAL A 145 32.10 -2.08 52.10
CA VAL A 145 32.95 -1.04 51.48
C VAL A 145 32.33 0.35 51.61
N HIS A 146 33.20 1.36 51.54
CA HIS A 146 32.83 2.77 51.58
C HIS A 146 33.37 3.46 50.33
N VAL A 147 32.48 3.98 49.50
CA VAL A 147 32.82 4.51 48.18
C VAL A 147 32.35 5.95 48.02
N LEU A 148 33.22 6.80 47.46
CA LEU A 148 32.90 8.15 47.03
C LEU A 148 32.95 8.24 45.51
N GLY A 149 31.95 8.87 44.89
CA GLY A 149 31.91 8.95 43.45
C GLY A 149 30.84 9.90 42.92
N LYS A 150 30.89 10.14 41.62
CA LYS A 150 29.93 10.93 40.86
C LYS A 150 28.88 10.01 40.27
N VAL A 151 27.61 10.33 40.47
CA VAL A 151 26.51 9.59 39.83
C VAL A 151 26.53 9.88 38.33
N THR A 152 26.64 8.83 37.53
CA THR A 152 26.69 8.93 36.06
C THR A 152 25.41 8.45 35.43
N ALA A 153 24.74 7.41 35.93
CA ALA A 153 23.45 6.97 35.38
C ALA A 153 22.50 6.51 36.48
N ILE A 154 21.20 6.63 36.23
CA ILE A 154 20.12 6.22 37.13
C ILE A 154 19.11 5.44 36.30
N SER A 155 18.80 4.21 36.71
CA SER A 155 17.83 3.39 35.98
C SER A 155 16.39 3.87 36.19
N ARG A 156 15.44 3.25 35.49
CA ARG A 156 14.03 3.28 35.91
C ARG A 156 13.82 2.56 37.23
N LEU A 157 12.71 2.88 37.86
CA LEU A 157 12.09 2.03 38.86
C LEU A 157 11.48 0.79 38.16
N TYR A 158 11.76 -0.38 38.72
CA TYR A 158 11.24 -1.66 38.26
C TYR A 158 10.28 -2.20 39.32
N ASP A 159 9.02 -2.41 38.93
CA ASP A 159 8.01 -3.14 39.70
C ASP A 159 7.63 -4.38 38.87
N GLN A 160 7.98 -5.57 39.37
CA GLN A 160 7.64 -6.85 38.74
C GLN A 160 6.75 -7.63 39.69
N SER A 161 5.80 -8.41 39.16
CA SER A 161 4.81 -9.16 39.95
C SER A 161 5.43 -10.03 41.06
N ASP A 162 6.66 -10.52 40.83
CA ASP A 162 7.34 -11.52 41.67
C ASP A 162 8.66 -11.03 42.27
N CYS A 163 9.02 -9.74 42.11
CA CYS A 163 10.24 -9.16 42.69
C CYS A 163 9.93 -7.85 43.42
N PRO A 164 10.62 -7.56 44.55
CA PRO A 164 10.46 -6.28 45.24
C PRO A 164 10.86 -5.12 44.31
N ALA A 165 10.25 -3.95 44.54
CA ALA A 165 10.59 -2.71 43.84
C ALA A 165 12.11 -2.45 43.88
N THR A 166 12.69 -2.15 42.71
CA THR A 166 14.15 -2.03 42.56
C THR A 166 14.56 -0.91 41.60
N PHE A 167 15.78 -0.39 41.79
CA PHE A 167 16.47 0.46 40.82
C PHE A 167 17.99 0.40 41.00
N PHE A 168 18.72 0.94 40.03
CA PHE A 168 20.17 0.92 39.94
C PHE A 168 20.74 2.32 39.74
N ILE A 169 21.93 2.54 40.29
CA ILE A 169 22.73 3.75 40.10
C ILE A 169 24.12 3.36 39.65
N GLN A 170 24.66 4.06 38.65
CA GLN A 170 26.06 3.95 38.28
C GLN A 170 26.87 5.08 38.89
N LEU A 171 28.00 4.72 39.49
CA LEU A 171 28.90 5.62 40.20
C LEU A 171 30.29 5.53 39.57
N ALA A 172 30.87 6.67 39.17
CA ALA A 172 32.18 6.73 38.54
C ALA A 172 33.09 7.75 39.26
N PRO A 173 34.42 7.68 39.09
CA PRO A 173 35.31 8.75 39.52
C PRO A 173 35.08 10.05 38.70
N GLU A 174 35.61 11.17 39.19
CA GLU A 174 35.51 12.48 38.52
C GLU A 174 36.04 12.46 37.08
N GLU A 175 37.21 11.85 36.86
CA GLU A 175 37.90 11.74 35.56
C GLU A 175 38.03 10.25 35.16
N GLY A 176 36.94 9.61 34.72
CA GLY A 176 37.00 8.26 34.15
C GLY A 176 35.68 7.47 34.17
N LEU A 177 34.88 7.61 33.11
CA LEU A 177 33.61 6.86 32.97
C LEU A 177 33.79 5.34 32.82
N SER A 178 34.97 4.89 32.37
CA SER A 178 35.29 3.48 32.11
C SER A 178 35.40 2.62 33.39
N ALA A 179 35.42 3.25 34.56
CA ALA A 179 35.57 2.58 35.85
C ALA A 179 34.31 2.79 36.73
N SER A 180 33.12 2.69 36.13
CA SER A 180 31.85 2.81 36.84
C SER A 180 31.51 1.53 37.61
N ILE A 181 31.06 1.66 38.85
CA ILE A 181 30.41 0.56 39.61
C ILE A 181 28.89 0.74 39.57
N THR A 182 28.15 -0.35 39.77
CA THR A 182 26.68 -0.30 39.89
C THR A 182 26.24 -0.57 41.32
N ILE A 183 25.42 0.31 41.87
CA ILE A 183 24.77 0.18 43.17
C ILE A 183 23.29 -0.19 42.96
N PHE A 184 22.84 -1.21 43.68
CA PHE A 184 21.51 -1.82 43.58
C PHE A 184 20.70 -1.55 44.84
N PHE A 185 19.52 -0.97 44.63
CA PHE A 185 18.53 -0.71 45.67
C PHE A 185 17.40 -1.70 45.49
N LYS A 186 17.22 -2.57 46.49
CA LYS A 186 16.25 -3.66 46.46
C LYS A 186 15.40 -3.59 47.71
N GLU A 187 14.17 -3.12 47.56
CA GLU A 187 13.06 -3.11 48.54
C GLU A 187 12.15 -1.90 48.28
N ILE A 188 10.88 -2.04 48.65
CA ILE A 188 9.89 -0.94 48.58
C ILE A 188 10.30 0.25 49.46
N SER A 189 10.89 0.00 50.63
CA SER A 189 11.40 1.03 51.55
C SER A 189 12.50 1.90 50.95
N LEU A 190 13.19 1.42 49.90
CA LEU A 190 14.28 2.13 49.25
C LEU A 190 13.81 3.04 48.11
N VAL A 191 12.53 2.94 47.68
CA VAL A 191 11.95 3.80 46.62
C VAL A 191 12.06 5.29 46.98
N GLU A 192 12.00 5.62 48.27
CA GLU A 192 12.12 6.99 48.78
C GLU A 192 13.46 7.67 48.45
N TYR A 193 14.50 6.88 48.18
CA TYR A 193 15.81 7.39 47.79
C TYR A 193 15.88 7.74 46.30
N TYR A 194 14.98 7.22 45.47
CA TYR A 194 15.03 7.40 44.01
C TYR A 194 15.05 8.87 43.56
N PRO A 195 14.22 9.78 44.13
CA PRO A 195 14.22 11.19 43.75
C PRO A 195 15.42 12.01 44.24
N MET A 196 16.22 11.48 45.18
CA MET A 196 17.39 12.16 45.75
C MET A 196 18.59 12.19 44.81
N PHE A 197 18.69 11.23 43.90
CA PHE A 197 19.88 11.09 43.05
C PHE A 197 19.81 11.98 41.81
N ARG A 198 20.92 12.70 41.56
CA ARG A 198 21.13 13.54 40.39
C ARG A 198 22.43 13.16 39.67
N ILE A 199 22.35 13.03 38.35
CA ILE A 199 23.54 12.83 37.51
C ILE A 199 24.43 14.07 37.59
N GLY A 200 25.73 13.86 37.75
CA GLY A 200 26.71 14.93 37.92
C GLY A 200 27.03 15.28 39.38
N CYS A 201 26.19 14.89 40.33
CA CYS A 201 26.42 15.12 41.75
C CYS A 201 27.27 14.02 42.39
N PHE A 202 28.00 14.39 43.44
CA PHE A 202 28.87 13.47 44.18
C PHE A 202 28.15 12.94 45.42
N TYR A 203 28.33 11.65 45.68
CA TYR A 203 27.75 10.96 46.83
C TYR A 203 28.80 10.09 47.50
N ALA A 204 28.69 9.98 48.83
CA ALA A 204 29.43 9.04 49.63
C ALA A 204 28.47 7.93 50.08
N PHE A 205 28.81 6.68 49.74
CA PHE A 205 28.10 5.48 50.16
C PHE A 205 28.93 4.74 51.20
N GLN A 206 28.30 4.27 52.26
CA GLN A 206 28.96 3.59 53.36
C GLN A 206 28.28 2.27 53.68
N HIS A 207 29.09 1.28 54.05
CA HIS A 207 28.61 -0.06 54.41
C HIS A 207 27.75 -0.70 53.30
N ILE A 208 28.18 -0.56 52.04
CA ILE A 208 27.58 -1.31 50.91
C ILE A 208 28.33 -2.62 50.71
N HIS A 209 27.67 -3.64 50.17
CA HIS A 209 28.25 -4.98 50.04
C HIS A 209 28.24 -5.47 48.58
N SER A 210 29.34 -6.05 48.11
CA SER A 210 29.41 -6.58 46.73
C SER A 210 28.76 -7.97 46.61
N THR A 211 27.94 -8.16 45.59
CA THR A 211 27.33 -9.44 45.19
C THR A 211 27.53 -9.66 43.68
N PRO A 212 27.77 -10.90 43.21
CA PRO A 212 27.83 -11.20 41.78
C PRO A 212 26.53 -10.83 41.05
N ALA A 213 26.63 -10.17 39.88
CA ALA A 213 25.47 -9.82 39.04
C ALA A 213 24.61 -11.03 38.64
N SER A 214 25.22 -12.21 38.47
CA SER A 214 24.55 -13.47 38.15
C SER A 214 23.60 -13.98 39.24
N LEU A 215 23.78 -13.56 40.51
CA LEU A 215 22.83 -13.85 41.59
C LEU A 215 21.63 -12.89 41.62
N ILE A 216 21.67 -11.83 40.81
CA ILE A 216 20.61 -10.81 40.71
C ILE A 216 19.78 -11.03 39.45
N LEU A 217 20.41 -11.41 38.33
CA LEU A 217 19.74 -11.73 37.07
C LEU A 217 20.40 -12.91 36.36
N ASP A 218 19.63 -13.99 36.17
CA ASP A 218 20.07 -15.22 35.47
C ASP A 218 20.56 -14.98 34.02
N ALA A 219 20.20 -13.84 33.42
CA ALA A 219 20.50 -13.48 32.03
C ALA A 219 21.83 -12.74 31.81
N LEU A 220 22.58 -12.42 32.88
CA LEU A 220 23.90 -11.78 32.77
C LEU A 220 24.99 -12.87 32.80
N GLU A 221 25.59 -13.14 31.63
CA GLU A 221 26.69 -14.10 31.49
C GLU A 221 28.01 -13.62 32.17
N GLN A 222 28.10 -12.34 32.54
CA GLN A 222 29.30 -11.72 33.11
C GLN A 222 29.22 -11.60 34.64
N ASN A 223 30.27 -12.03 35.34
CA ASN A 223 30.43 -11.92 36.80
C ASN A 223 30.87 -10.50 37.24
N GLU A 224 30.23 -9.45 36.73
CA GLU A 224 30.52 -8.09 37.24
C GLU A 224 30.00 -7.93 38.69
N PRO A 225 30.76 -7.29 39.59
CA PRO A 225 30.31 -7.04 40.96
C PRO A 225 29.26 -5.92 40.98
N VAL A 226 28.09 -6.23 41.54
CA VAL A 226 27.03 -5.25 41.84
C VAL A 226 27.00 -5.02 43.35
N PHE A 227 26.91 -3.76 43.78
CA PHE A 227 26.93 -3.41 45.20
C PHE A 227 25.52 -3.20 45.72
N ILE A 228 25.15 -3.87 46.80
CA ILE A 228 23.81 -3.78 47.40
C ILE A 228 23.79 -2.66 48.45
N TYR A 229 22.77 -1.81 48.37
CA TYR A 229 22.43 -0.84 49.40
C TYR A 229 21.38 -1.44 50.34
N ASP A 230 21.69 -1.52 51.63
CA ASP A 230 20.80 -2.01 52.68
C ASP A 230 20.28 -0.83 53.51
N SER A 231 18.96 -0.73 53.71
CA SER A 231 18.34 0.40 54.40
C SER A 231 18.72 0.52 55.88
N ILE A 232 19.11 -0.59 56.52
CA ILE A 232 19.45 -0.68 57.94
C ILE A 232 20.96 -0.47 58.15
N MET A 233 21.78 -1.07 57.30
CA MET A 233 23.24 -1.08 57.47
C MET A 233 23.94 0.02 56.68
N SER A 234 23.44 0.36 55.48
CA SER A 234 24.10 1.29 54.58
C SER A 234 23.63 2.73 54.80
N SER A 235 24.54 3.68 54.56
CA SER A 235 24.20 5.11 54.55
C SER A 235 24.70 5.79 53.27
N VAL A 236 24.01 6.86 52.88
CA VAL A 236 24.38 7.70 51.73
C VAL A 236 24.24 9.17 52.09
N GLN A 237 25.22 9.97 51.68
CA GLN A 237 25.20 11.43 51.82
C GLN A 237 25.59 12.07 50.49
N MET A 238 24.92 13.17 50.14
CA MET A 238 25.37 14.03 49.03
C MET A 238 26.56 14.85 49.53
N ILE A 239 27.63 14.93 48.75
CA ILE A 239 28.85 15.64 49.14
C ILE A 239 29.21 16.71 48.12
N SER A 240 29.86 17.76 48.59
CA SER A 240 30.42 18.79 47.72
C SER A 240 31.60 18.25 46.89
N ILE A 241 31.86 18.85 45.73
CA ILE A 241 33.07 18.55 44.94
C ILE A 241 34.35 18.80 45.74
N TYR A 242 34.32 19.77 46.67
CA TYR A 242 35.43 20.04 47.58
C TYR A 242 35.70 18.87 48.51
N HIS A 243 34.66 18.31 49.14
CA HIS A 243 34.76 17.11 49.96
C HIS A 243 35.28 15.92 49.13
N TYR A 244 34.73 15.70 47.94
CA TYR A 244 35.21 14.65 47.05
C TYR A 244 36.72 14.78 46.77
N ARG A 245 37.19 15.95 46.32
CA ARG A 245 38.61 16.17 45.97
C ARG A 245 39.56 16.13 47.18
N THR A 246 39.06 16.42 48.38
CA THR A 246 39.86 16.39 49.62
C THR A 246 40.12 14.96 50.09
N TYR A 247 39.12 14.08 49.94
CA TYR A 247 39.16 12.71 50.46
C TYR A 247 39.34 11.65 49.37
N ALA A 248 39.20 12.02 48.10
CA ALA A 248 39.61 11.18 46.98
C ALA A 248 41.15 11.07 46.97
N PRO A 249 41.71 9.85 46.99
CA PRO A 249 43.16 9.66 46.93
C PRO A 249 43.76 10.28 45.65
N THR A 250 44.88 10.99 45.79
CA THR A 250 45.60 11.64 44.68
C THR A 250 46.03 10.62 43.63
N ARG A 251 45.54 10.80 42.40
CA ARG A 251 45.88 9.99 41.22
C ARG A 251 47.00 10.65 40.40
N PRO A 252 47.95 9.89 39.84
CA PRO A 252 48.74 10.36 38.70
C PRO A 252 47.86 10.40 37.45
N SER A 253 47.99 11.47 36.66
CA SER A 253 47.23 11.71 35.43
C SER A 253 47.49 10.60 34.40
N MET A 254 46.56 9.65 34.24
CA MET A 254 46.49 8.83 33.05
C MET A 254 45.44 9.42 32.11
N ILE A 255 45.91 9.91 30.97
CA ILE A 255 45.07 10.32 29.85
C ILE A 255 44.42 9.04 29.31
N HIS A 256 43.14 8.84 29.60
CA HIS A 256 42.31 7.89 28.87
C HIS A 256 41.39 8.66 27.92
N PRO A 257 41.21 8.14 26.68
CA PRO A 257 40.50 8.85 25.63
C PRO A 257 39.02 9.05 25.99
N GLU A 258 38.49 10.15 25.48
CA GLU A 258 37.12 10.65 25.65
C GLU A 258 36.04 9.63 25.28
N ALA A 259 34.88 9.82 25.89
CA ALA A 259 33.65 9.02 25.87
C ALA A 259 33.41 8.17 24.60
N LEU A 260 33.37 6.85 24.78
CA LEU A 260 33.13 5.85 23.73
C LEU A 260 31.64 5.60 23.37
N ASP A 261 30.68 6.28 24.03
CA ASP A 261 29.27 5.80 24.04
C ASP A 261 28.28 6.60 23.15
N GLY A 262 28.76 7.57 22.35
CA GLY A 262 27.93 8.29 21.35
C GLY A 262 26.73 9.09 21.90
N THR A 263 26.57 9.19 23.22
CA THR A 263 25.52 9.94 23.90
C THR A 263 26.00 11.34 24.31
N ILE A 264 25.06 12.29 24.44
CA ILE A 264 25.34 13.68 24.84
C ILE A 264 24.54 14.07 26.08
N SER A 265 25.03 15.09 26.79
CA SER A 265 24.28 15.81 27.83
C SER A 265 24.04 17.25 27.37
N ILE A 266 22.82 17.75 27.54
CA ILE A 266 22.43 19.10 27.13
C ILE A 266 21.57 19.79 28.19
N ASP A 267 21.74 21.11 28.33
CA ASP A 267 20.81 21.98 29.03
C ASP A 267 19.91 22.66 27.98
N CYS A 268 18.60 22.69 28.22
CA CYS A 268 17.64 23.22 27.26
C CYS A 268 16.41 23.83 27.93
N GLN A 269 15.74 24.73 27.21
CA GLN A 269 14.47 25.31 27.60
C GLN A 269 13.39 24.87 26.62
N ILE A 270 12.25 24.41 27.15
CA ILE A 270 11.09 24.06 26.33
C ILE A 270 10.51 25.33 25.71
N LYS A 271 10.45 25.37 24.39
CA LYS A 271 9.82 26.46 23.63
C LYS A 271 8.38 26.13 23.31
N ARG A 272 8.08 24.86 23.00
CA ARG A 272 6.74 24.42 22.59
C ARG A 272 6.51 22.95 22.96
N VAL A 273 5.28 22.63 23.38
CA VAL A 273 4.83 21.26 23.63
C VAL A 273 4.18 20.73 22.35
N ILE A 274 4.82 19.75 21.71
CA ILE A 274 4.30 19.15 20.50
C ILE A 274 3.32 18.04 20.88
N ASP A 275 3.79 16.99 21.57
CA ASP A 275 2.98 15.83 21.95
C ASP A 275 3.29 15.35 23.37
N VAL A 276 2.34 15.45 24.29
CA VAL A 276 2.52 15.04 25.69
C VAL A 276 2.54 13.52 25.86
N SER A 277 1.84 12.76 25.03
CA SER A 277 1.80 11.29 25.11
C SER A 277 3.16 10.69 24.80
N LEU A 278 3.84 11.18 23.77
CA LEU A 278 5.16 10.71 23.35
C LEU A 278 6.32 11.48 24.01
N GLY A 279 6.01 12.54 24.76
CA GLY A 279 7.01 13.42 25.34
C GLY A 279 7.84 14.14 24.27
N ILE A 280 7.16 14.65 23.24
CA ILE A 280 7.78 15.39 22.14
C ILE A 280 7.67 16.89 22.38
N TYR A 281 8.82 17.55 22.41
CA TYR A 281 8.95 18.98 22.70
C TYR A 281 9.87 19.66 21.68
N GLU A 282 9.63 20.94 21.38
CA GLU A 282 10.59 21.80 20.69
C GLU A 282 11.33 22.65 21.72
N ILE A 283 12.65 22.76 21.58
CA ILE A 283 13.49 23.62 22.43
C ILE A 283 13.89 24.90 21.71
N GLU A 284 14.40 25.90 22.46
CA GLU A 284 14.73 27.23 21.91
C GLU A 284 15.63 27.22 20.67
N ASN A 285 16.55 26.26 20.58
CA ASN A 285 17.45 26.11 19.42
C ASN A 285 16.77 25.50 18.17
N GLY A 286 15.47 25.20 18.24
CA GLY A 286 14.69 24.61 17.15
C GLY A 286 14.92 23.10 16.95
N GLU A 287 15.56 22.42 17.90
CA GLU A 287 15.68 20.96 17.92
C GLU A 287 14.42 20.33 18.54
N ILE A 288 14.11 19.10 18.13
CA ILE A 288 13.00 18.33 18.66
C ILE A 288 13.54 17.33 19.69
N ILE A 289 12.88 17.20 20.85
CA ILE A 289 13.20 16.20 21.87
C ILE A 289 12.12 15.13 21.86
N CYS A 290 12.47 13.86 22.06
CA CYS A 290 11.55 12.75 22.31
C CYS A 290 11.93 12.03 23.61
N LEU A 291 11.06 12.13 24.62
CA LEU A 291 11.27 11.59 25.97
C LEU A 291 10.56 10.25 26.22
N LEU A 292 9.91 9.65 25.21
CA LEU A 292 9.12 8.42 25.32
C LEU A 292 9.80 7.30 26.14
N ASN A 293 11.11 7.11 25.95
CA ASN A 293 11.88 6.05 26.60
C ASN A 293 12.58 6.51 27.90
N THR A 294 12.34 7.73 28.38
CA THR A 294 12.95 8.24 29.62
C THR A 294 12.19 7.73 30.85
N PRO A 295 12.89 7.13 31.84
CA PRO A 295 12.27 6.67 33.09
C PRO A 295 11.54 7.72 33.93
N LYS A 296 12.04 8.95 33.95
CA LYS A 296 11.51 10.06 34.77
C LYS A 296 10.48 10.93 34.04
N TYR A 297 10.16 10.63 32.78
CA TYR A 297 9.10 11.34 32.08
C TYR A 297 7.74 10.70 32.43
N ASP A 298 6.81 11.52 32.92
CA ASP A 298 5.44 11.09 33.18
C ASP A 298 4.47 11.90 32.31
N ARG A 299 3.80 11.22 31.38
CA ARG A 299 2.82 11.82 30.49
C ARG A 299 1.62 12.43 31.23
N ALA A 300 1.31 11.95 32.45
CA ALA A 300 0.22 12.51 33.25
C ALA A 300 0.58 13.91 33.79
N ARG A 301 1.88 14.19 33.90
CA ARG A 301 2.47 15.44 34.42
C ARG A 301 3.50 15.99 33.44
N PRO A 302 3.06 16.43 32.25
CA PRO A 302 3.95 16.85 31.18
C PRO A 302 4.74 18.11 31.56
N PHE A 303 5.85 18.35 30.88
CA PHE A 303 6.60 19.58 31.07
C PHE A 303 5.95 20.73 30.30
N ARG A 304 6.11 21.95 30.82
CA ARG A 304 5.45 23.15 30.28
C ARG A 304 6.42 24.01 29.49
N VAL A 305 5.88 24.94 28.72
CA VAL A 305 6.70 25.94 28.02
C VAL A 305 7.55 26.70 29.03
N SER A 306 8.78 27.07 28.65
CA SER A 306 9.77 27.73 29.50
C SER A 306 10.34 26.90 30.66
N THR A 307 9.94 25.64 30.85
CA THR A 307 10.64 24.72 31.78
C THR A 307 12.09 24.53 31.33
N MET A 308 13.02 24.70 32.27
CA MET A 308 14.45 24.45 32.05
C MET A 308 14.78 23.01 32.44
N LEU A 309 15.31 22.24 31.48
CA LEU A 309 15.65 20.84 31.66
C LEU A 309 17.14 20.61 31.38
N ARG A 310 17.72 19.65 32.11
CA ARG A 310 18.97 19.00 31.75
C ARG A 310 18.67 17.58 31.30
N LEU A 311 19.08 17.23 30.10
CA LEU A 311 19.00 15.87 29.57
C LEU A 311 20.39 15.24 29.58
N ASP A 312 20.53 14.08 30.19
CA ASP A 312 21.78 13.31 30.22
C ASP A 312 21.60 11.99 29.45
N HIS A 313 22.68 11.50 28.81
CA HIS A 313 22.73 10.26 28.00
C HIS A 313 21.71 10.20 26.87
N VAL A 314 21.48 11.29 26.14
CA VAL A 314 20.55 11.31 25.00
C VAL A 314 21.30 11.14 23.68
N HIS A 315 20.59 10.70 22.63
CA HIS A 315 21.15 10.54 21.29
C HIS A 315 20.68 11.66 20.39
N ARG A 316 21.58 12.22 19.57
CA ARG A 316 21.21 13.16 18.52
C ARG A 316 21.15 12.44 17.18
N ILE A 317 20.00 12.50 16.52
CA ILE A 317 19.76 11.95 15.18
C ILE A 317 19.27 13.07 14.25
N HIS A 318 19.36 12.85 12.95
CA HIS A 318 18.90 13.77 11.92
C HIS A 318 17.76 13.13 11.13
N ALA A 319 16.56 13.67 11.26
CA ALA A 319 15.42 13.26 10.43
C ALA A 319 15.42 14.13 9.18
N GLN A 320 15.46 13.51 8.01
CA GLN A 320 15.47 14.16 6.70
C GLN A 320 14.26 13.70 5.89
N SER A 321 13.60 14.61 5.16
CA SER A 321 12.61 14.22 4.15
C SER A 321 13.29 13.72 2.87
N GLU A 322 12.65 12.81 2.15
CA GLU A 322 13.12 12.34 0.85
C GLU A 322 13.27 13.47 -0.18
N ASP A 323 14.28 13.38 -1.04
CA ASP A 323 14.65 14.44 -1.99
C ASP A 323 13.44 14.88 -2.86
N GLY A 324 13.03 16.13 -2.71
CA GLY A 324 11.97 16.75 -3.51
C GLY A 324 10.54 16.59 -2.96
N ALA A 325 10.36 15.96 -1.80
CA ALA A 325 9.10 15.91 -1.07
C ALA A 325 9.19 16.66 0.27
N ASN A 326 8.05 17.13 0.78
CA ASN A 326 7.96 17.61 2.16
C ASN A 326 7.47 16.47 3.05
N SER A 327 8.01 16.37 4.26
CA SER A 327 7.56 15.39 5.26
C SER A 327 6.21 15.81 5.85
N TYR A 328 5.27 14.87 5.89
CA TYR A 328 3.96 15.08 6.52
C TYR A 328 4.09 15.20 8.04
N LEU A 329 5.06 14.50 8.65
CA LEU A 329 5.41 14.67 10.06
C LEU A 329 5.80 16.14 10.34
N PHE A 330 6.71 16.71 9.55
CA PHE A 330 7.19 18.07 9.78
C PHE A 330 6.07 19.10 9.59
N GLN A 331 5.29 18.97 8.52
CA GLN A 331 4.28 19.97 8.15
C GLN A 331 3.03 19.92 9.02
N HIS A 332 2.56 18.74 9.40
CA HIS A 332 1.22 18.58 9.97
C HIS A 332 1.19 18.10 11.41
N LEU A 333 2.17 17.31 11.85
CA LEU A 333 2.25 16.89 13.24
C LEU A 333 3.13 17.84 14.04
N TRP A 334 4.35 18.10 13.55
CA TRP A 334 5.26 19.00 14.24
C TRP A 334 4.96 20.47 13.92
N GLU A 335 4.24 20.78 12.84
CA GLU A 335 3.92 22.15 12.42
C GLU A 335 5.15 23.07 12.39
N ILE A 336 6.28 22.53 11.95
CA ILE A 336 7.55 23.26 11.81
C ILE A 336 7.75 23.69 10.34
N ASP A 337 8.56 24.73 10.13
CA ASP A 337 8.88 25.25 8.80
C ASP A 337 9.29 24.12 7.83
N SER A 338 9.11 24.32 6.52
CA SER A 338 9.50 23.31 5.53
C SER A 338 11.03 23.27 5.33
N ARG A 339 11.79 22.83 6.35
CA ARG A 339 13.22 22.51 6.21
C ARG A 339 13.37 21.05 5.77
N PRO A 340 14.40 20.75 4.97
CA PRO A 340 14.62 19.39 4.46
C PRO A 340 15.06 18.41 5.56
N SER A 341 15.59 18.91 6.68
CA SER A 341 16.05 18.10 7.80
C SER A 341 15.93 18.79 9.15
N TYR A 342 15.79 17.98 10.19
CA TYR A 342 15.67 18.39 11.59
C TYR A 342 16.54 17.52 12.50
N SER A 343 17.16 18.17 13.49
CA SER A 343 17.86 17.49 14.57
C SER A 343 16.85 17.04 15.62
N VAL A 344 16.88 15.74 15.95
CA VAL A 344 16.01 15.12 16.94
C VAL A 344 16.88 14.53 18.04
N ILE A 345 16.56 14.85 19.28
CA ILE A 345 17.22 14.36 20.49
C ILE A 345 16.32 13.30 21.10
N VAL A 346 16.80 12.06 21.14
CA VAL A 346 16.01 10.92 21.58
C VAL A 346 16.58 10.34 22.86
N ALA A 347 15.70 10.18 23.84
CA ALA A 347 16.04 9.49 25.07
C ALA A 347 16.13 7.97 24.88
N CYS A 348 17.04 7.37 25.62
CA CYS A 348 17.22 5.95 25.78
C CYS A 348 16.99 5.48 27.22
N TYR A 349 17.19 4.19 27.47
CA TYR A 349 17.03 3.57 28.79
C TYR A 349 18.05 4.06 29.84
N LYS A 350 19.18 4.66 29.41
CA LYS A 350 20.14 5.35 30.29
C LYS A 350 19.85 6.84 30.43
N SER A 351 18.95 7.39 29.61
CA SER A 351 18.68 8.82 29.62
C SER A 351 18.00 9.26 30.90
N HIS A 352 18.30 10.48 31.30
CA HIS A 352 17.74 11.10 32.48
C HIS A 352 17.32 12.53 32.19
N VAL A 353 16.18 12.93 32.75
CA VAL A 353 15.70 14.31 32.72
C VAL A 353 15.81 14.87 34.13
N GLN A 354 16.49 16.00 34.28
CA GLN A 354 16.48 16.81 35.51
C GLN A 354 15.76 18.13 35.24
N ILE A 355 14.92 18.55 36.18
CA ILE A 355 14.27 19.86 36.14
C ILE A 355 15.18 20.86 36.84
N ASN A 356 15.64 21.87 36.11
CA ASN A 356 16.48 22.94 36.67
C ASN A 356 15.62 24.09 37.21
N SER A 357 14.51 24.42 36.55
CA SER A 357 13.54 25.39 37.04
C SER A 357 12.17 25.23 36.37
N PHE A 358 11.12 25.54 37.13
CA PHE A 358 9.75 25.64 36.66
C PHE A 358 9.46 27.05 36.11
N PRO A 359 8.50 27.20 35.20
CA PRO A 359 8.15 28.50 34.65
C PRO A 359 7.11 29.21 35.54
N ASP A 360 7.09 30.54 35.46
CA ASP A 360 6.29 31.40 36.37
C ASP A 360 4.81 31.56 35.96
N HIS A 361 4.44 31.09 34.77
CA HIS A 361 3.05 30.99 34.30
C HIS A 361 2.47 29.59 34.57
N CYS A 362 1.16 29.38 34.33
CA CYS A 362 0.46 28.10 34.56
C CYS A 362 -0.19 27.47 33.32
N GLU A 363 -0.04 28.08 32.15
CA GLU A 363 -0.66 27.60 30.92
C GLU A 363 0.09 26.36 30.39
N LEU A 364 -0.68 25.33 30.01
CA LEU A 364 -0.22 24.22 29.19
C LEU A 364 -0.94 24.33 27.85
N VAL A 365 -0.19 24.60 26.78
CA VAL A 365 -0.73 24.68 25.42
C VAL A 365 -0.02 23.64 24.57
N GLN A 366 -0.68 22.50 24.34
CA GLN A 366 -0.23 21.52 23.36
C GLN A 366 -0.57 22.00 21.94
N THR A 367 0.35 21.79 21.00
CA THR A 367 0.09 22.14 19.60
C THR A 367 -0.46 20.98 18.75
N THR A 368 -0.15 19.71 19.04
CA THR A 368 -0.74 18.61 18.27
C THR A 368 -2.21 18.39 18.59
N ARG A 369 -3.01 18.19 17.54
CA ARG A 369 -4.45 17.91 17.64
C ARG A 369 -4.79 16.42 17.70
N TRP A 370 -3.80 15.54 17.58
CA TRP A 370 -4.00 14.09 17.40
C TRP A 370 -3.13 13.29 18.39
N PRO A 371 -3.67 12.93 19.57
CA PRO A 371 -2.91 12.18 20.57
C PRO A 371 -2.65 10.74 20.10
N PHE A 372 -1.42 10.27 20.32
CA PHE A 372 -1.04 8.87 20.10
C PHE A 372 -1.37 7.99 21.31
N SER A 373 -1.86 6.77 21.08
CA SER A 373 -2.03 5.77 22.14
C SER A 373 -0.69 5.11 22.45
N THR A 374 -0.13 5.34 23.64
CA THR A 374 1.25 4.95 23.97
C THR A 374 1.41 3.50 24.40
N ASN A 375 0.32 2.80 24.76
CA ASN A 375 0.41 1.44 25.31
C ASN A 375 1.02 0.44 24.29
N GLU A 376 0.90 0.74 22.99
CA GLU A 376 1.45 -0.06 21.89
C GLU A 376 2.85 0.43 21.43
N LEU A 377 3.32 1.57 21.95
CA LEU A 377 4.56 2.25 21.52
C LEU A 377 5.72 2.12 22.49
N LEU A 378 5.48 1.61 23.70
CA LEU A 378 6.51 1.36 24.69
C LEU A 378 7.61 0.49 24.08
N TYR A 379 8.85 0.96 24.20
CA TYR A 379 10.07 0.24 23.78
C TYR A 379 10.32 0.17 22.27
N MET A 380 9.67 1.05 21.49
CA MET A 380 9.98 1.22 20.07
C MET A 380 11.31 1.95 19.87
N ASN A 381 12.09 1.52 18.87
CA ASN A 381 13.29 2.25 18.46
C ASN A 381 12.92 3.57 17.77
N ALA A 382 13.83 4.54 17.80
CA ALA A 382 13.55 5.89 17.31
C ALA A 382 13.22 5.96 15.82
N PRO A 383 13.95 5.26 14.92
CA PRO A 383 13.65 5.31 13.48
C PRO A 383 12.25 4.81 13.13
N ARG A 384 11.83 3.69 13.75
CA ARG A 384 10.50 3.13 13.54
C ARG A 384 9.41 4.08 14.00
N LEU A 385 9.57 4.69 15.17
CA LEU A 385 8.61 5.67 15.69
C LEU A 385 8.42 6.83 14.71
N LEU A 386 9.51 7.40 14.19
CA LEU A 386 9.44 8.51 13.24
C LEU A 386 8.76 8.11 11.92
N HIS A 387 9.01 6.90 11.40
CA HIS A 387 8.31 6.38 10.23
C HIS A 387 6.81 6.17 10.47
N ILE A 388 6.42 5.61 11.62
CA ILE A 388 5.00 5.45 11.97
C ILE A 388 4.32 6.81 12.05
N MET A 389 4.96 7.82 12.65
CA MET A 389 4.41 9.16 12.72
C MET A 389 4.28 9.82 11.33
N GLU A 390 5.25 9.63 10.43
CA GLU A 390 5.18 10.09 9.04
C GLU A 390 4.00 9.46 8.29
N ILE A 391 3.84 8.12 8.40
CA ILE A 391 2.72 7.40 7.79
C ILE A 391 1.39 7.83 8.42
N PHE A 392 1.32 7.96 9.74
CA PHE A 392 0.12 8.41 10.44
C PHE A 392 -0.34 9.79 9.97
N ALA A 393 0.60 10.74 9.85
CA ALA A 393 0.32 12.08 9.33
C ALA A 393 -0.24 12.01 7.91
N PHE A 394 0.38 11.21 7.03
CA PHE A 394 -0.09 10.98 5.67
C PHE A 394 -1.52 10.41 5.63
N LEU A 395 -1.81 9.36 6.41
CA LEU A 395 -3.13 8.73 6.45
C LEU A 395 -4.23 9.69 6.91
N LYS A 396 -3.92 10.56 7.87
CA LYS A 396 -4.84 11.58 8.38
C LYS A 396 -5.09 12.71 7.38
N MET A 397 -4.04 13.19 6.71
CA MET A 397 -4.12 14.33 5.82
C MET A 397 -4.68 13.98 4.45
N GLU A 398 -4.13 12.94 3.81
CA GLU A 398 -4.42 12.62 2.41
C GLU A 398 -5.61 11.68 2.26
N LEU A 399 -5.65 10.60 3.06
CA LEU A 399 -6.71 9.59 2.97
C LEU A 399 -7.89 9.86 3.92
N LYS A 400 -7.75 10.82 4.85
CA LYS A 400 -8.78 11.22 5.82
C LYS A 400 -9.42 10.01 6.53
N ILE A 401 -8.62 9.00 6.84
CA ILE A 401 -9.11 7.74 7.41
C ILE A 401 -9.68 7.99 8.81
N VAL A 402 -10.95 7.60 8.99
CA VAL A 402 -11.74 7.88 10.19
C VAL A 402 -11.55 6.85 11.29
N LEU A 403 -11.10 5.62 10.97
CA LEU A 403 -10.99 4.50 11.91
C LEU A 403 -9.52 4.08 12.12
N GLU A 404 -9.09 4.01 13.39
CA GLU A 404 -7.78 3.53 13.90
C GLU A 404 -6.50 3.80 13.03
N PRO A 405 -6.23 5.04 12.58
CA PRO A 405 -5.11 5.33 11.68
C PRO A 405 -3.73 5.03 12.25
N PHE A 406 -3.60 4.95 13.58
CA PHE A 406 -2.35 4.60 14.24
C PHE A 406 -2.00 3.12 14.03
N LYS A 407 -2.95 2.22 14.24
CA LYS A 407 -2.79 0.78 14.00
C LYS A 407 -2.45 0.51 12.54
N LEU A 408 -3.16 1.16 11.62
CA LEU A 408 -2.88 1.08 10.20
C LEU A 408 -1.46 1.56 9.85
N ALA A 409 -1.01 2.67 10.46
CA ALA A 409 0.37 3.16 10.26
C ALA A 409 1.41 2.16 10.77
N TYR A 410 1.16 1.52 11.92
CA TYR A 410 2.01 0.47 12.48
C TYR A 410 2.08 -0.76 11.55
N ASP A 411 0.93 -1.23 11.04
CA ASP A 411 0.85 -2.38 10.14
C ASP A 411 1.54 -2.11 8.79
N LEU A 412 1.36 -0.90 8.24
CA LEU A 412 2.04 -0.45 7.02
C LEU A 412 3.55 -0.38 7.19
N GLU A 413 4.01 0.17 8.30
CA GLU A 413 5.44 0.24 8.62
C GLU A 413 6.04 -1.18 8.68
N HIS A 414 5.38 -2.09 9.40
CA HIS A 414 5.84 -3.48 9.50
C HIS A 414 5.87 -4.19 8.13
N LEU A 415 4.87 -3.95 7.28
CA LEU A 415 4.81 -4.50 5.91
C LEU A 415 6.00 -4.02 5.05
N LEU A 416 6.37 -2.76 5.17
CA LEU A 416 7.42 -2.13 4.36
C LEU A 416 8.82 -2.53 4.79
N PHE A 417 9.09 -2.55 6.10
CA PHE A 417 10.45 -2.67 6.63
C PHE A 417 10.79 -4.05 7.19
N ARG A 418 9.81 -4.98 7.28
CA ARG A 418 9.97 -6.36 7.77
C ARG A 418 10.97 -6.44 8.93
N SER A 419 10.77 -5.63 9.97
CA SER A 419 11.64 -5.69 11.15
C SER A 419 11.52 -7.10 11.75
N ALA A 420 12.62 -7.85 11.82
CA ALA A 420 12.66 -9.08 12.61
C ALA A 420 12.18 -8.71 14.01
N GLY A 421 11.12 -9.39 14.49
CA GLY A 421 10.55 -9.09 15.80
C GLY A 421 11.67 -9.06 16.83
N SER A 422 11.96 -7.88 17.38
CA SER A 422 13.01 -7.74 18.38
C SER A 422 12.58 -8.62 19.55
N ALA A 423 13.32 -9.68 19.82
CA ALA A 423 13.14 -10.45 21.04
C ALA A 423 13.11 -9.45 22.21
N TYR A 424 12.11 -9.56 23.08
CA TYR A 424 11.95 -8.67 24.22
C TYR A 424 13.16 -8.83 25.15
N GLU A 425 14.21 -8.06 24.91
CA GLU A 425 15.41 -8.06 25.73
C GLU A 425 15.15 -7.29 27.03
N ASN A 426 15.52 -7.88 28.16
CA ASN A 426 15.30 -7.34 29.49
C ASN A 426 15.98 -5.96 29.65
N HIS A 427 15.20 -4.92 29.97
CA HIS A 427 15.68 -3.54 30.14
C HIS A 427 16.75 -3.38 31.22
N ILE A 428 16.73 -4.23 32.25
CA ILE A 428 17.76 -4.21 33.28
C ILE A 428 19.10 -4.63 32.66
N VAL A 429 19.10 -5.66 31.80
CA VAL A 429 20.29 -6.10 31.06
C VAL A 429 20.80 -4.99 30.14
N LYS A 430 19.90 -4.27 29.45
CA LYS A 430 20.30 -3.12 28.60
C LYS A 430 20.94 -1.98 29.40
N PHE A 431 20.39 -1.65 30.58
CA PHE A 431 20.97 -0.63 31.45
C PHE A 431 22.36 -1.04 31.97
N LEU A 432 22.52 -2.31 32.34
CA LEU A 432 23.76 -2.84 32.93
C LEU A 432 24.87 -3.07 31.90
N ARG A 433 24.56 -3.41 30.64
CA ARG A 433 25.58 -3.59 29.59
C ARG A 433 26.23 -2.25 29.20
N HIS A 434 27.55 -2.27 29.03
CA HIS A 434 28.36 -1.19 28.42
C HIS A 434 28.47 -1.34 26.90
N ASP A 435 27.44 -1.87 26.23
CA ASP A 435 27.47 -2.06 24.78
C ASP A 435 27.59 -0.72 24.04
N ILE A 436 28.51 -0.67 23.07
CA ILE A 436 28.88 0.51 22.26
C ILE A 436 27.73 0.97 21.33
N ARG A 437 26.69 0.16 21.16
CA ARG A 437 25.54 0.45 20.29
C ARG A 437 24.23 0.39 21.06
N CYS A 438 23.57 1.54 21.20
CA CYS A 438 22.25 1.61 21.82
C CYS A 438 21.18 1.02 20.87
N THR A 439 20.49 -0.03 21.32
CA THR A 439 19.39 -0.70 20.56
C THR A 439 18.22 0.22 20.19
N ILE A 440 18.13 1.43 20.75
CA ILE A 440 17.12 2.43 20.35
C ILE A 440 17.45 3.06 18.98
N LEU A 441 18.65 2.82 18.45
CA LEU A 441 19.11 3.28 17.14
C LEU A 441 19.32 2.14 16.11
N ASP A 442 18.87 0.92 16.40
CA ASP A 442 19.27 -0.29 15.66
C ASP A 442 18.96 -0.31 14.13
N ASP A 443 19.81 -1.01 13.38
CA ASP A 443 20.25 -0.76 11.99
C ASP A 443 19.34 -1.27 10.83
N ALA A 444 18.04 -1.52 11.05
CA ALA A 444 17.17 -2.01 9.96
C ALA A 444 16.86 -0.97 8.86
N TYR A 445 17.15 0.31 9.11
CA TYR A 445 16.83 1.44 8.24
C TYR A 445 18.12 1.95 7.59
N ASN A 446 18.11 2.28 6.29
CA ASN A 446 19.29 2.72 5.51
C ASN A 446 20.08 3.85 6.21
N THR A 447 21.06 3.51 7.03
CA THR A 447 21.94 4.45 7.73
C THR A 447 23.21 4.66 6.91
N LYS A 448 23.55 5.92 6.60
CA LYS A 448 24.94 6.29 6.30
C LYS A 448 25.61 6.54 7.64
N GLU A 449 26.18 5.50 8.23
CA GLU A 449 26.93 5.64 9.49
C GLU A 449 28.14 6.55 9.28
N SER A 450 28.14 7.72 9.90
CA SER A 450 29.35 8.44 10.30
C SER A 450 29.32 8.50 11.82
N LEU A 451 30.48 8.36 12.46
CA LEU A 451 30.67 8.10 13.90
C LEU A 451 29.86 9.00 14.86
N ASN A 452 29.32 10.13 14.40
CA ASN A 452 28.60 11.13 15.21
C ASN A 452 27.22 11.58 14.67
N ASN A 453 26.75 11.13 13.50
CA ASN A 453 25.50 11.65 12.89
C ASN A 453 24.66 10.52 12.24
N TYR A 454 23.71 9.96 13.00
CA TYR A 454 22.68 9.05 12.47
C TYR A 454 21.63 9.84 11.69
N THR A 455 21.51 9.61 10.38
CA THR A 455 20.49 10.26 9.54
C THR A 455 19.41 9.26 9.12
N ILE A 456 18.14 9.63 9.32
CA ILE A 456 16.95 8.84 9.00
C ILE A 456 16.20 9.57 7.89
N CYS A 457 15.94 8.87 6.79
CA CYS A 457 15.15 9.40 5.68
C CYS A 457 13.68 9.03 5.88
N LEU A 458 12.85 10.02 6.19
CA LEU A 458 11.40 9.89 6.28
C LEU A 458 10.83 9.78 4.86
N ARG A 459 10.15 8.67 4.61
CA ARG A 459 9.50 8.37 3.34
C ARG A 459 8.00 8.21 3.58
N SER A 460 7.22 8.74 2.65
CA SER A 460 5.78 8.62 2.65
C SER A 460 5.29 7.99 1.35
N PHE A 461 4.00 7.70 1.26
CA PHE A 461 3.42 7.07 0.08
C PHE A 461 3.12 8.10 -1.01
N SER A 462 3.16 7.65 -2.27
CA SER A 462 2.65 8.46 -3.36
C SER A 462 1.12 8.45 -3.36
N THR A 463 0.51 9.61 -3.60
CA THR A 463 -0.94 9.76 -3.78
C THR A 463 -1.32 9.64 -5.25
N LEU A 464 -2.63 9.58 -5.54
CA LEU A 464 -3.11 9.58 -6.91
C LEU A 464 -2.83 10.92 -7.61
N SER A 465 -2.97 12.05 -6.93
CA SER A 465 -2.70 13.35 -7.55
C SER A 465 -1.21 13.57 -7.85
N SER A 466 -0.29 12.98 -7.06
CA SER A 466 1.15 13.15 -7.28
C SER A 466 1.63 12.38 -8.51
N ILE A 467 1.03 11.21 -8.79
CA ILE A 467 1.43 10.36 -9.92
C ILE A 467 0.70 10.67 -11.22
N LEU A 468 -0.56 11.13 -11.16
CA LEU A 468 -1.42 11.24 -12.34
C LEU A 468 -0.86 12.21 -13.41
N PRO A 469 -0.36 13.41 -13.07
CA PRO A 469 0.25 14.31 -14.05
C PRO A 469 1.48 13.69 -14.72
N ARG A 470 2.30 12.94 -13.97
CA ARG A 470 3.48 12.26 -14.50
C ARG A 470 3.09 11.13 -15.45
N LEU A 471 2.06 10.37 -15.11
CA LEU A 471 1.48 9.34 -15.98
C LEU A 471 0.94 9.94 -17.27
N GLN A 472 0.20 11.04 -17.18
CA GLN A 472 -0.36 11.72 -18.35
C GLN A 472 0.72 12.28 -19.29
N VAL A 473 1.81 12.84 -18.76
CA VAL A 473 2.93 13.36 -19.56
C VAL A 473 3.78 12.24 -20.16
N SER A 474 3.99 11.15 -19.42
CA SER A 474 4.77 10.00 -19.89
C SER A 474 4.01 9.06 -20.82
N ALA A 475 2.67 9.18 -20.88
CA ALA A 475 1.82 8.36 -21.70
C ALA A 475 2.19 8.48 -23.19
N LYS A 476 2.56 7.36 -23.78
CA LYS A 476 2.90 7.27 -25.20
C LYS A 476 1.76 6.60 -25.94
N GLU A 477 1.51 7.03 -27.17
CA GLU A 477 0.56 6.33 -28.04
C GLU A 477 1.07 4.91 -28.26
N SER A 478 0.31 3.93 -27.79
CA SER A 478 0.64 2.53 -28.01
C SER A 478 0.55 2.28 -29.51
N SER A 479 1.66 1.83 -30.10
CA SER A 479 1.66 1.40 -31.49
C SER A 479 0.68 0.24 -31.62
N PRO A 480 -0.32 0.28 -32.53
CA PRO A 480 -1.17 -0.87 -32.76
C PRO A 480 -0.26 -2.04 -33.09
N LEU A 481 -0.35 -3.14 -32.32
CA LEU A 481 0.31 -4.41 -32.62
C LEU A 481 0.10 -4.67 -34.10
N SER A 482 1.20 -4.56 -34.83
CA SER A 482 1.19 -4.24 -36.23
C SER A 482 0.43 -5.29 -37.05
N SER A 483 -0.83 -4.99 -37.35
CA SER A 483 -1.64 -5.51 -38.46
C SER A 483 -1.44 -7.00 -38.79
N ILE A 484 -1.89 -7.91 -37.92
CA ILE A 484 -2.33 -9.24 -38.39
C ILE A 484 -3.77 -9.05 -38.91
N GLY A 485 -3.94 -9.07 -40.24
CA GLY A 485 -5.24 -9.06 -40.91
C GLY A 485 -6.05 -7.77 -40.82
N SER A 486 -5.41 -6.59 -40.85
CA SER A 486 -6.07 -5.27 -40.80
C SER A 486 -7.28 -5.19 -41.73
N THR A 487 -8.43 -4.77 -41.21
CA THR A 487 -9.63 -4.47 -42.01
C THR A 487 -9.43 -3.12 -42.67
N GLY A 488 -8.77 -3.09 -43.83
CA GLY A 488 -8.48 -1.88 -44.63
C GLY A 488 -9.72 -1.17 -45.23
N GLY A 489 -10.93 -1.38 -44.68
CA GLY A 489 -12.15 -0.73 -45.13
C GLY A 489 -12.26 0.71 -44.65
N SER A 490 -12.81 1.60 -45.47
CA SER A 490 -13.00 3.02 -45.16
C SER A 490 -13.93 3.32 -43.97
N ASN A 491 -14.63 2.33 -43.43
CA ASN A 491 -15.62 2.48 -42.36
C ASN A 491 -15.06 2.17 -40.94
N PHE A 492 -13.78 1.82 -40.80
CA PHE A 492 -13.15 1.54 -39.50
C PHE A 492 -12.18 2.66 -39.10
N LEU A 493 -12.29 3.13 -37.86
CA LEU A 493 -11.40 4.11 -37.25
C LEU A 493 -10.69 3.46 -36.05
N PRO A 494 -9.35 3.32 -36.05
CA PRO A 494 -8.62 2.84 -34.87
C PRO A 494 -8.89 3.73 -33.67
N VAL A 495 -8.99 3.14 -32.48
CA VAL A 495 -9.11 3.87 -31.21
C VAL A 495 -7.69 4.22 -30.73
N PRO A 496 -7.26 5.50 -30.72
CA PRO A 496 -5.97 5.86 -30.17
C PRO A 496 -5.92 5.51 -28.68
N LEU A 497 -4.86 4.82 -28.29
CA LEU A 497 -4.65 4.33 -26.95
C LEU A 497 -3.30 4.87 -26.48
N PHE A 498 -3.29 5.54 -25.33
CA PHE A 498 -2.07 6.03 -24.70
C PHE A 498 -1.87 5.28 -23.40
N THR A 499 -0.66 4.76 -23.20
CA THR A 499 -0.33 3.96 -22.02
C THR A 499 0.91 4.50 -21.33
N ALA A 500 0.89 4.44 -20.00
CA ALA A 500 2.05 4.67 -19.14
C ALA A 500 2.06 3.61 -18.04
N GLU A 501 3.25 3.29 -17.52
CA GLU A 501 3.42 2.37 -16.41
C GLU A 501 4.24 3.03 -15.31
N ILE A 502 3.86 2.75 -14.06
CA ILE A 502 4.66 3.06 -12.87
C ILE A 502 4.92 1.76 -12.10
N ASN A 503 6.13 1.65 -11.55
CA ASN A 503 6.54 0.59 -10.63
C ASN A 503 7.14 1.17 -9.34
N GLU A 504 7.22 0.36 -8.28
CA GLU A 504 7.78 0.74 -6.96
C GLU A 504 9.18 1.39 -7.07
N HIS A 505 10.02 0.90 -8.01
CA HIS A 505 11.36 1.44 -8.23
C HIS A 505 11.39 2.90 -8.71
N SER A 506 10.29 3.39 -9.29
CA SER A 506 10.21 4.73 -9.85
C SER A 506 9.85 5.81 -8.82
N PHE A 507 9.31 5.44 -7.64
CA PHE A 507 8.77 6.38 -6.65
C PHE A 507 9.08 6.04 -5.18
N GLY A 508 10.04 5.13 -4.93
CA GLY A 508 10.46 4.76 -3.57
C GLY A 508 9.52 3.78 -2.87
N HIS A 509 8.21 4.03 -2.91
CA HIS A 509 7.13 3.17 -2.39
C HIS A 509 5.91 3.15 -3.32
N GLY A 510 5.05 2.14 -3.16
CA GLY A 510 3.80 2.01 -3.92
C GLY A 510 2.81 3.17 -3.69
N VAL A 511 1.73 3.18 -4.48
CA VAL A 511 0.66 4.18 -4.39
C VAL A 511 -0.36 3.72 -3.36
N LEU A 512 -0.57 4.49 -2.29
CA LEU A 512 -1.55 4.14 -1.26
C LEU A 512 -2.88 4.86 -1.52
N GLY A 513 -3.99 4.11 -1.42
CA GLY A 513 -5.32 4.68 -1.60
C GLY A 513 -6.43 3.69 -1.29
N LEU A 514 -7.66 4.11 -1.55
CA LEU A 514 -8.88 3.39 -1.23
C LEU A 514 -9.44 2.73 -2.48
N ILE A 515 -9.67 1.42 -2.46
CA ILE A 515 -10.47 0.77 -3.49
C ILE A 515 -11.91 0.67 -2.98
N VAL A 516 -12.83 1.34 -3.68
CA VAL A 516 -14.25 1.36 -3.35
C VAL A 516 -15.09 0.96 -4.55
N ALA A 517 -16.11 0.13 -4.33
CA ALA A 517 -17.10 -0.16 -5.36
C ALA A 517 -18.19 0.92 -5.36
N ALA A 518 -18.25 1.72 -6.42
CA ALA A 518 -19.24 2.78 -6.54
C ALA A 518 -20.62 2.24 -6.95
N TYR A 519 -21.65 3.05 -6.75
CA TYR A 519 -23.03 2.72 -7.13
C TYR A 519 -23.24 2.63 -8.65
N ASP A 520 -22.26 3.02 -9.47
CA ASP A 520 -22.31 2.81 -10.93
C ASP A 520 -21.81 1.41 -11.35
N GLY A 521 -21.37 0.58 -10.40
CA GLY A 521 -20.86 -0.78 -10.64
C GLY A 521 -19.41 -0.85 -11.08
N THR A 522 -18.62 0.21 -10.85
CA THR A 522 -17.19 0.28 -11.16
C THR A 522 -16.39 0.34 -9.86
N PHE A 523 -15.21 -0.29 -9.83
CA PHE A 523 -14.23 -0.03 -8.79
C PHE A 523 -13.51 1.28 -9.09
N TYR A 524 -13.36 2.11 -8.06
CA TYR A 524 -12.55 3.31 -8.11
C TYR A 524 -11.40 3.17 -7.12
N PHE A 525 -10.22 3.57 -7.56
CA PHE A 525 -9.11 3.88 -6.68
C PHE A 525 -9.21 5.36 -6.33
N MET A 526 -9.40 5.66 -5.05
CA MET A 526 -9.53 7.02 -4.51
C MET A 526 -8.30 7.36 -3.69
N GLY A 527 -7.77 8.56 -3.90
CA GLY A 527 -6.68 9.11 -3.09
C GLY A 527 -7.07 10.45 -2.48
N ASP A 528 -6.16 11.41 -2.60
CA ASP A 528 -6.19 12.80 -2.15
C ASP A 528 -7.13 13.69 -2.97
N ASN A 529 -8.42 13.38 -2.92
CA ASN A 529 -9.52 14.02 -3.65
C ASN A 529 -9.64 13.66 -5.14
N HIS A 530 -8.74 12.84 -5.67
CA HIS A 530 -8.87 12.26 -7.00
C HIS A 530 -9.44 10.85 -6.92
N GLN A 531 -10.24 10.49 -7.92
CA GLN A 531 -10.71 9.12 -8.11
C GLN A 531 -10.47 8.70 -9.55
N MET A 532 -10.06 7.45 -9.76
CA MET A 532 -9.87 6.88 -11.09
C MET A 532 -10.50 5.48 -11.14
N PRO A 533 -11.24 5.14 -12.21
CA PRO A 533 -11.69 3.76 -12.40
C PRO A 533 -10.48 2.83 -12.41
N ILE A 534 -10.56 1.71 -11.69
CA ILE A 534 -9.50 0.71 -11.63
C ILE A 534 -10.04 -0.66 -12.01
N ILE A 535 -9.27 -1.38 -12.82
CA ILE A 535 -9.46 -2.80 -13.08
C ILE A 535 -8.33 -3.56 -12.41
N VAL A 536 -8.67 -4.54 -11.59
CA VAL A 536 -7.70 -5.51 -11.08
C VAL A 536 -7.89 -6.80 -11.87
N SER A 537 -6.95 -7.11 -12.76
CA SER A 537 -6.97 -8.37 -13.50
C SER A 537 -6.52 -9.48 -12.56
N SER A 538 -7.46 -10.35 -12.16
CA SER A 538 -7.16 -11.46 -11.26
C SER A 538 -7.10 -12.78 -12.01
N GLN A 539 -5.96 -13.47 -11.95
CA GLN A 539 -5.88 -14.90 -12.24
C GLN A 539 -6.38 -15.75 -11.06
N ALA A 540 -6.41 -15.16 -9.85
CA ALA A 540 -6.87 -15.80 -8.62
C ALA A 540 -8.39 -15.65 -8.43
N GLU A 541 -9.02 -16.60 -7.73
CA GLU A 541 -10.44 -16.57 -7.36
C GLU A 541 -10.78 -15.54 -6.26
N GLU A 542 -9.82 -14.69 -5.86
CA GLU A 542 -9.96 -13.83 -4.69
C GLU A 542 -10.98 -12.68 -4.86
N TRP A 543 -11.72 -12.44 -3.78
CA TRP A 543 -12.74 -11.41 -3.68
C TRP A 543 -12.11 -10.07 -3.26
N ILE A 544 -12.12 -9.08 -4.16
CA ILE A 544 -11.61 -7.73 -3.87
C ILE A 544 -12.54 -7.02 -2.88
N GLN A 545 -11.96 -6.62 -1.75
CA GLN A 545 -12.65 -5.99 -0.64
C GLN A 545 -12.62 -4.47 -0.77
N GLU A 546 -13.55 -3.80 -0.10
CA GLU A 546 -13.48 -2.35 0.08
C GLU A 546 -12.49 -2.06 1.20
N GLY A 547 -11.43 -1.30 0.90
CA GLY A 547 -10.26 -1.26 1.77
C GLY A 547 -9.22 -0.22 1.39
N VAL A 548 -8.23 -0.08 2.25
CA VAL A 548 -6.97 0.59 1.98
C VAL A 548 -6.07 -0.41 1.25
N TYR A 549 -5.56 0.01 0.09
CA TYR A 549 -4.72 -0.79 -0.77
C TYR A 549 -3.42 -0.07 -1.10
N LEU A 550 -2.33 -0.83 -1.14
CA LEU A 550 -1.04 -0.41 -1.67
C LEU A 550 -0.88 -0.99 -3.09
N LEU A 551 -0.75 -0.11 -4.08
CA LEU A 551 -0.50 -0.48 -5.47
C LEU A 551 1.01 -0.43 -5.75
N LYS A 552 1.60 -1.57 -6.07
CA LYS A 552 3.03 -1.70 -6.38
C LYS A 552 3.36 -1.30 -7.82
N ARG A 553 2.51 -1.75 -8.74
CA ARG A 553 2.61 -1.43 -10.17
C ARG A 553 1.23 -1.09 -10.69
N VAL A 554 1.18 -0.07 -11.53
CA VAL A 554 -0.07 0.40 -12.13
C VAL A 554 0.16 0.82 -13.57
N HIS A 555 -0.73 0.34 -14.44
CA HIS A 555 -0.83 0.77 -15.83
C HIS A 555 -1.90 1.83 -15.95
N TYR A 556 -1.50 3.01 -16.41
CA TYR A 556 -2.41 4.07 -16.79
C TYR A 556 -2.81 3.92 -18.25
N ILE A 557 -4.10 3.96 -18.51
CA ILE A 557 -4.67 3.83 -19.85
C ILE A 557 -5.55 5.03 -20.15
N LYS A 558 -5.29 5.67 -21.30
CA LYS A 558 -6.10 6.75 -21.85
C LYS A 558 -6.57 6.38 -23.26
N GLU A 559 -7.88 6.27 -23.42
CA GLU A 559 -8.53 6.00 -24.72
C GLU A 559 -9.09 7.29 -25.31
N ASP A 560 -8.71 7.64 -26.53
CA ASP A 560 -9.32 8.75 -27.25
C ASP A 560 -10.59 8.26 -27.98
N MET A 561 -11.74 8.82 -27.61
CA MET A 561 -13.01 8.45 -28.21
C MET A 561 -13.21 9.07 -29.60
N LEU A 562 -12.24 9.81 -30.14
CA LEU A 562 -12.24 10.46 -31.45
C LEU A 562 -13.48 11.34 -31.70
N TYR A 563 -14.08 11.84 -30.64
CA TYR A 563 -15.26 12.69 -30.65
C TYR A 563 -14.87 14.06 -30.09
N SER A 564 -15.08 15.12 -30.88
CA SER A 564 -14.88 16.51 -30.45
C SER A 564 -16.20 17.07 -29.93
N ASN A 565 -16.19 17.64 -28.73
CA ASN A 565 -17.36 18.35 -28.22
C ASN A 565 -17.67 19.55 -29.13
N ILE A 566 -18.93 19.81 -29.44
CA ILE A 566 -19.35 20.81 -30.45
C ILE A 566 -18.93 22.24 -30.02
N ASN A 567 -18.66 22.44 -28.74
CA ASN A 567 -18.31 23.74 -28.16
C ASN A 567 -16.83 23.92 -27.82
N GLU A 568 -16.00 22.87 -27.88
CA GLU A 568 -14.56 22.94 -27.56
C GLU A 568 -13.76 21.98 -28.43
N SER A 569 -12.61 22.41 -28.95
CA SER A 569 -11.73 21.62 -29.83
C SER A 569 -11.02 20.43 -29.15
N ASN A 570 -11.46 20.02 -27.96
CA ASN A 570 -10.87 18.95 -27.17
C ASN A 570 -11.56 17.62 -27.46
N SER A 571 -10.77 16.56 -27.67
CA SER A 571 -11.31 15.20 -27.82
C SER A 571 -11.76 14.64 -26.46
N VAL A 572 -12.89 13.93 -26.44
CA VAL A 572 -13.35 13.21 -25.24
C VAL A 572 -12.46 12.00 -25.03
N THR A 573 -11.80 11.91 -23.87
CA THR A 573 -10.93 10.80 -23.49
C THR A 573 -11.51 10.01 -22.33
N PHE A 574 -11.17 8.73 -22.24
CA PHE A 574 -11.56 7.88 -21.12
C PHE A 574 -10.31 7.28 -20.46
N GLU A 575 -10.08 7.68 -19.21
CA GLU A 575 -8.88 7.36 -18.44
C GLU A 575 -9.22 6.34 -17.34
N HIS A 576 -8.36 5.34 -17.17
CA HIS A 576 -8.50 4.31 -16.13
C HIS A 576 -7.15 3.68 -15.77
N LEU A 577 -7.13 3.01 -14.61
CA LEU A 577 -5.99 2.24 -14.10
C LEU A 577 -6.22 0.74 -14.30
N ILE A 578 -5.14 0.01 -14.54
CA ILE A 578 -5.12 -1.44 -14.59
C ILE A 578 -3.98 -1.94 -13.69
N CYS A 579 -4.28 -2.90 -12.82
CA CYS A 579 -3.32 -3.59 -11.98
C CYS A 579 -3.55 -5.11 -12.04
N THR A 580 -2.53 -5.90 -11.73
CA THR A 580 -2.68 -7.35 -11.51
C THR A 580 -2.91 -7.65 -10.03
N ASN A 581 -3.46 -8.81 -9.68
CA ASN A 581 -3.65 -9.17 -8.26
C ASN A 581 -2.33 -9.17 -7.46
N ASP A 582 -1.21 -9.55 -8.09
CA ASP A 582 0.11 -9.57 -7.46
C ASP A 582 0.67 -8.17 -7.17
N ASP A 583 0.17 -7.16 -7.90
CA ASP A 583 0.59 -5.76 -7.78
C ASP A 583 -0.28 -4.96 -6.81
N VAL A 584 -1.27 -5.59 -6.17
CA VAL A 584 -2.25 -4.94 -5.29
C VAL A 584 -2.24 -5.64 -3.93
N PHE A 585 -1.91 -4.89 -2.87
CA PHE A 585 -1.87 -5.42 -1.51
C PHE A 585 -2.96 -4.80 -0.65
N LEU A 586 -3.87 -5.63 -0.11
CA LEU A 586 -4.87 -5.18 0.86
C LEU A 586 -4.21 -4.95 2.21
N VAL A 587 -4.32 -3.74 2.73
CA VAL A 587 -3.76 -3.35 4.02
C VAL A 587 -4.83 -3.46 5.11
N GLU A 588 -5.98 -2.83 4.90
CA GLU A 588 -7.09 -2.82 5.86
C GLU A 588 -8.45 -2.72 5.15
N THR A 589 -9.51 -3.25 5.77
CA THR A 589 -10.88 -3.27 5.23
C THR A 589 -11.79 -2.29 5.96
N TYR A 590 -12.69 -1.60 5.25
CA TYR A 590 -13.57 -0.56 5.82
C TYR A 590 -14.82 -1.08 6.57
N SER A 591 -15.10 -2.40 6.63
CA SER A 591 -16.40 -2.92 7.08
C SER A 591 -16.34 -3.92 8.25
N HIS A 592 -17.33 -3.80 9.16
CA HIS A 592 -17.55 -4.63 10.36
C HIS A 592 -17.49 -6.14 10.12
N ALA A 593 -16.92 -6.85 11.11
CA ALA A 593 -16.92 -8.30 11.32
C ALA A 593 -17.11 -9.16 10.04
N LYS A 594 -15.97 -9.56 9.46
CA LYS A 594 -15.88 -10.44 8.29
C LYS A 594 -16.62 -11.76 8.54
N LEU A 595 -17.91 -11.82 8.19
CA LEU A 595 -18.63 -13.09 8.09
C LEU A 595 -18.04 -13.86 6.92
N THR A 596 -17.06 -14.71 7.23
CA THR A 596 -16.42 -15.60 6.27
C THR A 596 -17.14 -16.94 6.34
N PHE A 597 -17.74 -17.34 5.22
CA PHE A 597 -18.45 -18.60 5.14
C PHE A 597 -17.59 -19.62 4.41
N PHE A 598 -17.48 -20.80 5.00
CA PHE A 598 -16.77 -21.92 4.40
C PHE A 598 -17.75 -23.00 3.98
N CYS A 599 -17.46 -23.68 2.87
CA CYS A 599 -18.27 -24.79 2.38
C CYS A 599 -17.36 -25.96 2.03
N ARG A 600 -17.85 -27.19 2.24
CA ARG A 600 -17.13 -28.40 1.83
C ARG A 600 -17.04 -28.49 0.29
N PRO A 601 -16.07 -29.24 -0.27
CA PRO A 601 -15.94 -29.41 -1.72
C PRO A 601 -17.25 -29.94 -2.32
N LEU A 602 -17.65 -29.33 -3.43
CA LEU A 602 -18.86 -29.72 -4.17
C LEU A 602 -18.59 -31.01 -4.95
N ILE A 603 -19.37 -32.07 -4.66
CA ILE A 603 -19.29 -33.32 -5.43
C ILE A 603 -20.15 -33.16 -6.70
N ASN A 604 -19.50 -33.10 -7.87
CA ASN A 604 -20.15 -32.86 -9.17
C ASN A 604 -21.19 -33.92 -9.58
N SER A 605 -21.24 -35.09 -8.93
CA SER A 605 -22.13 -36.21 -9.30
C SER A 605 -23.54 -36.14 -8.69
N HIS A 606 -23.81 -35.18 -7.78
CA HIS A 606 -25.11 -35.09 -7.10
C HIS A 606 -25.67 -33.67 -7.07
N GLY A 607 -26.97 -33.53 -7.33
CA GLY A 607 -27.67 -32.25 -7.16
C GLY A 607 -27.73 -31.83 -5.68
N ILE A 608 -27.64 -30.54 -5.38
CA ILE A 608 -27.69 -30.03 -4.00
C ILE A 608 -29.15 -29.90 -3.56
N SER A 609 -29.50 -30.46 -2.41
CA SER A 609 -30.85 -30.40 -1.86
C SER A 609 -31.07 -29.18 -0.97
N ARG A 610 -30.20 -28.97 0.03
CA ARG A 610 -30.30 -27.87 1.00
C ARG A 610 -28.96 -27.54 1.66
N PHE A 611 -28.91 -26.37 2.30
CA PHE A 611 -27.78 -25.89 3.10
C PHE A 611 -28.19 -25.67 4.57
N SER A 612 -27.32 -26.04 5.52
CA SER A 612 -27.52 -25.74 6.94
C SER A 612 -26.26 -25.23 7.64
N ILE A 613 -26.44 -24.45 8.71
CA ILE A 613 -25.37 -24.06 9.62
C ILE A 613 -25.48 -24.89 10.91
N PRO A 614 -24.50 -25.76 11.22
CA PRO A 614 -24.59 -26.66 12.37
C PRO A 614 -24.25 -25.97 13.71
N ASN A 615 -23.59 -24.81 13.71
CA ASN A 615 -23.11 -24.15 14.92
C ASN A 615 -24.17 -23.20 15.54
N LYS A 616 -24.57 -23.48 16.78
CA LYS A 616 -25.56 -22.69 17.55
C LYS A 616 -25.11 -21.24 17.83
N LEU A 617 -23.81 -20.98 18.00
CA LEU A 617 -23.26 -19.63 18.23
C LEU A 617 -23.37 -18.75 16.97
N HIS A 618 -23.17 -19.33 15.78
CA HIS A 618 -23.36 -18.62 14.51
C HIS A 618 -24.84 -18.41 14.18
N LEU A 619 -25.73 -19.36 14.55
CA LEU A 619 -27.18 -19.16 14.46
C LEU A 619 -27.64 -17.94 15.27
N GLN A 620 -27.02 -17.64 16.41
CA GLN A 620 -27.29 -16.44 17.20
C GLN A 620 -26.76 -15.15 16.52
N GLN A 621 -25.63 -15.20 15.83
CA GLN A 621 -25.11 -14.06 15.05
C GLN A 621 -25.93 -13.76 13.78
N LEU A 622 -26.72 -14.73 13.31
CA LEU A 622 -27.51 -14.65 12.08
C LEU A 622 -29.03 -14.55 12.35
N SER A 623 -29.46 -14.39 13.61
CA SER A 623 -30.88 -14.51 14.01
C SER A 623 -31.80 -13.44 13.44
N ASP A 624 -31.25 -12.29 13.05
CA ASP A 624 -32.03 -11.08 12.76
C ASP A 624 -32.28 -10.87 11.25
N SER A 625 -31.89 -11.83 10.40
CA SER A 625 -32.00 -11.68 8.93
C SER A 625 -32.22 -13.00 8.20
N VAL A 626 -32.86 -12.93 7.03
CA VAL A 626 -33.00 -14.06 6.11
C VAL A 626 -31.73 -14.18 5.28
N TYR A 627 -31.17 -15.38 5.18
CA TYR A 627 -29.98 -15.67 4.38
C TYR A 627 -30.30 -16.68 3.28
N HIS A 628 -29.79 -16.40 2.07
CA HIS A 628 -29.90 -17.27 0.92
C HIS A 628 -28.50 -17.63 0.41
N VAL A 629 -28.26 -18.89 0.11
CA VAL A 629 -27.09 -19.34 -0.65
C VAL A 629 -27.44 -19.23 -2.13
N ILE A 630 -26.68 -18.44 -2.88
CA ILE A 630 -26.94 -18.11 -4.29
C ILE A 630 -25.80 -18.64 -5.16
N TYR A 631 -26.16 -19.39 -6.19
CA TYR A 631 -25.28 -19.79 -7.28
C TYR A 631 -25.54 -18.91 -8.49
N ILE A 632 -24.53 -18.16 -8.93
CA ILE A 632 -24.67 -17.26 -10.06
C ILE A 632 -24.45 -18.03 -11.36
N LEU A 633 -25.50 -18.11 -12.18
CA LEU A 633 -25.44 -18.71 -13.51
C LEU A 633 -24.91 -17.72 -14.53
N ARG A 634 -25.36 -16.45 -14.44
CA ARG A 634 -24.99 -15.42 -15.41
C ARG A 634 -25.09 -14.04 -14.80
N ILE A 635 -24.22 -13.15 -15.28
CA ILE A 635 -24.28 -11.72 -15.01
C ILE A 635 -24.44 -11.02 -16.35
N TYR A 636 -25.37 -10.07 -16.44
CA TYR A 636 -25.59 -9.28 -17.65
C TYR A 636 -24.73 -8.01 -17.64
N PRO A 637 -24.45 -7.39 -18.81
CA PRO A 637 -23.80 -6.09 -18.89
C PRO A 637 -24.57 -4.99 -18.16
N THR A 638 -23.85 -3.97 -17.69
CA THR A 638 -24.50 -2.77 -17.14
C THR A 638 -25.06 -1.96 -18.30
N LYS A 639 -26.33 -1.61 -18.25
CA LYS A 639 -27.00 -0.82 -19.27
C LYS A 639 -27.74 0.36 -18.70
N LEU A 640 -27.97 1.35 -19.55
CA LEU A 640 -28.84 2.46 -19.23
C LEU A 640 -30.30 2.02 -19.39
N THR A 641 -31.13 2.34 -18.40
CA THR A 641 -32.57 2.09 -18.46
C THR A 641 -33.23 2.79 -19.66
N GLN A 642 -34.39 2.28 -20.10
CA GLN A 642 -35.11 2.86 -21.25
C GLN A 642 -35.52 4.33 -21.02
N SER A 643 -35.72 4.72 -19.77
CA SER A 643 -36.00 6.10 -19.34
C SER A 643 -34.75 6.98 -19.25
N ASN A 644 -33.56 6.45 -19.52
CA ASN A 644 -32.26 7.14 -19.46
C ASN A 644 -31.91 7.76 -18.09
N SER A 645 -32.43 7.19 -17.01
CA SER A 645 -32.42 7.81 -15.68
C SER A 645 -31.41 7.18 -14.71
N TRP A 646 -31.10 5.90 -14.85
CA TRP A 646 -30.11 5.21 -14.01
C TRP A 646 -29.55 3.96 -14.71
N LEU A 647 -28.47 3.40 -14.15
CA LEU A 647 -27.80 2.20 -14.62
C LEU A 647 -28.37 0.96 -13.94
N GLU A 648 -28.53 -0.11 -14.71
CA GLU A 648 -28.98 -1.41 -14.22
C GLU A 648 -28.14 -2.57 -14.79
N SER A 649 -28.08 -3.65 -14.03
CA SER A 649 -27.51 -4.94 -14.44
C SER A 649 -28.41 -6.04 -13.89
N SER A 650 -28.47 -7.19 -14.55
CA SER A 650 -29.23 -8.35 -14.05
C SER A 650 -28.29 -9.50 -13.72
N ILE A 651 -28.71 -10.35 -12.78
CA ILE A 651 -28.05 -11.58 -12.37
C ILE A 651 -29.06 -12.70 -12.50
N ASP A 652 -28.69 -13.72 -13.24
CA ASP A 652 -29.40 -14.98 -13.34
C ASP A 652 -28.79 -15.96 -12.32
N CYS A 653 -29.60 -16.48 -11.41
CA CYS A 653 -29.07 -17.30 -10.32
C CYS A 653 -30.08 -18.29 -9.75
N ASP A 654 -29.55 -19.36 -9.17
CA ASP A 654 -30.30 -20.28 -8.31
C ASP A 654 -30.04 -19.92 -6.85
N ALA A 655 -31.09 -19.84 -6.04
CA ALA A 655 -31.00 -19.52 -4.62
C ALA A 655 -31.64 -20.59 -3.74
N TYR A 656 -31.03 -20.83 -2.59
CA TYR A 656 -31.45 -21.76 -1.54
C TYR A 656 -31.61 -20.96 -0.25
N THR A 657 -32.76 -21.03 0.39
CA THR A 657 -32.92 -20.42 1.72
C THR A 657 -32.15 -21.25 2.76
N LEU A 658 -31.29 -20.60 3.54
CA LEU A 658 -30.45 -21.27 4.51
C LEU A 658 -31.29 -21.86 5.65
N ASN A 659 -30.90 -23.03 6.18
CA ASN A 659 -31.60 -23.75 7.26
C ASN A 659 -33.05 -24.18 6.95
N TYR A 660 -33.42 -24.26 5.68
CA TYR A 660 -34.73 -24.79 5.30
C TYR A 660 -34.80 -26.31 5.49
N PRO A 661 -35.93 -26.86 5.98
CA PRO A 661 -36.02 -28.28 6.33
C PRO A 661 -36.04 -29.23 5.12
N SER A 662 -36.42 -28.76 3.93
CA SER A 662 -36.58 -29.55 2.71
C SER A 662 -35.81 -28.97 1.52
N VAL A 663 -35.84 -29.66 0.37
CA VAL A 663 -35.34 -29.13 -0.91
C VAL A 663 -36.01 -27.78 -1.21
N ASN A 664 -35.22 -26.75 -1.50
CA ASN A 664 -35.73 -25.38 -1.63
C ASN A 664 -35.04 -24.52 -2.71
N LYS A 665 -34.44 -25.17 -3.70
CA LYS A 665 -33.88 -24.49 -4.87
C LYS A 665 -34.96 -23.67 -5.58
N ARG A 666 -34.69 -22.38 -5.80
CA ARG A 666 -35.53 -21.49 -6.61
C ARG A 666 -34.67 -20.68 -7.55
N HIS A 667 -35.15 -20.51 -8.77
CA HIS A 667 -34.48 -19.73 -9.80
C HIS A 667 -34.95 -18.25 -9.72
N TYR A 668 -34.03 -17.31 -9.87
CA TYR A 668 -34.29 -15.87 -9.73
C TYR A 668 -33.54 -15.04 -10.78
N MET A 669 -34.16 -13.91 -11.15
CA MET A 669 -33.56 -12.84 -11.96
C MET A 669 -33.41 -11.56 -11.12
N LEU A 670 -32.26 -11.41 -10.48
CA LEU A 670 -31.98 -10.29 -9.56
C LEU A 670 -31.49 -9.07 -10.34
N ARG A 671 -32.11 -7.92 -10.14
CA ARG A 671 -31.73 -6.65 -10.77
C ARG A 671 -30.92 -5.81 -9.79
N LEU A 672 -29.71 -5.45 -10.21
CA LEU A 672 -28.86 -4.49 -9.53
C LEU A 672 -29.06 -3.10 -10.16
N SER A 673 -29.19 -2.05 -9.36
CA SER A 673 -29.37 -0.69 -9.86
C SER A 673 -28.51 0.34 -9.15
N SER A 674 -28.13 1.40 -9.88
CA SER A 674 -27.39 2.51 -9.28
C SER A 674 -28.26 3.37 -8.36
N ARG A 675 -29.58 3.41 -8.61
CA ARG A 675 -30.54 4.13 -7.77
C ARG A 675 -30.65 3.54 -6.36
N LYS A 676 -30.61 2.21 -6.25
CA LYS A 676 -30.68 1.47 -4.98
C LYS A 676 -29.30 1.10 -4.43
N GLY A 677 -28.23 1.61 -5.03
CA GLY A 677 -26.84 1.34 -4.65
C GLY A 677 -26.38 -0.12 -4.80
N SER A 678 -27.24 -1.04 -5.23
CA SER A 678 -26.95 -2.48 -5.31
C SER A 678 -26.02 -2.83 -6.47
N LEU A 679 -25.89 -1.95 -7.46
CA LEU A 679 -24.95 -2.15 -8.57
C LEU A 679 -23.48 -2.21 -8.12
N LYS A 680 -23.14 -1.70 -6.93
CA LYS A 680 -21.81 -1.84 -6.31
C LYS A 680 -21.36 -3.29 -6.09
N TYR A 681 -22.30 -4.25 -6.04
CA TYR A 681 -21.94 -5.66 -5.88
C TYR A 681 -21.45 -6.28 -7.19
N LYS A 682 -21.90 -5.78 -8.34
CA LYS A 682 -21.60 -6.36 -9.66
C LYS A 682 -20.11 -6.66 -9.90
N PRO A 683 -19.15 -5.74 -9.67
CA PRO A 683 -17.75 -5.99 -10.01
C PRO A 683 -17.10 -7.09 -9.14
N ARG A 684 -17.76 -7.53 -8.05
CA ARG A 684 -17.30 -8.61 -7.17
C ARG A 684 -17.87 -9.97 -7.53
N LEU A 685 -18.97 -10.01 -8.24
CA LEU A 685 -19.68 -11.23 -8.57
C LEU A 685 -19.08 -11.86 -9.82
N LYS A 686 -18.89 -13.18 -9.78
CA LYS A 686 -18.44 -13.99 -10.91
C LYS A 686 -19.52 -15.04 -11.26
N PRO A 687 -19.73 -15.33 -12.55
CA PRO A 687 -20.50 -16.52 -12.96
C PRO A 687 -19.86 -17.79 -12.40
N ASP A 688 -20.66 -18.82 -12.20
CA ASP A 688 -20.26 -20.15 -11.72
C ASP A 688 -19.73 -20.17 -10.28
N HIS A 689 -20.01 -19.12 -9.50
CA HIS A 689 -19.58 -19.00 -8.10
C HIS A 689 -20.76 -18.95 -7.13
N TRP A 690 -20.48 -19.32 -5.88
CA TRP A 690 -21.43 -19.37 -4.78
C TRP A 690 -21.26 -18.19 -3.83
N TYR A 691 -22.37 -17.62 -3.40
CA TYR A 691 -22.41 -16.45 -2.50
C TYR A 691 -23.51 -16.61 -1.46
N ILE A 692 -23.41 -15.87 -0.35
CA ILE A 692 -24.53 -15.67 0.56
C ILE A 692 -25.13 -14.30 0.32
N LEU A 693 -26.44 -14.25 0.13
CA LEU A 693 -27.22 -13.03 0.15
C LEU A 693 -27.96 -12.94 1.48
N ARG A 694 -27.65 -11.91 2.27
CA ARG A 694 -28.51 -11.47 3.37
C ARG A 694 -29.63 -10.60 2.80
N GLY A 695 -30.87 -10.82 3.23
CA GLY A 695 -32.05 -10.05 2.83
C GLY A 695 -33.14 -10.92 2.17
N PRO A 696 -34.43 -10.52 2.25
CA PRO A 696 -35.54 -11.34 1.78
C PRO A 696 -35.72 -11.33 0.25
N LEU A 697 -35.87 -12.50 -0.35
CA LEU A 697 -36.28 -12.67 -1.76
C LEU A 697 -37.80 -12.91 -1.88
N LYS A 698 -38.53 -11.93 -2.42
CA LYS A 698 -40.02 -11.91 -2.46
C LYS A 698 -40.61 -12.36 -3.80
N GLY A 699 -39.89 -12.26 -4.92
CA GLY A 699 -40.42 -12.59 -6.25
C GLY A 699 -39.36 -13.05 -7.23
N TYR A 700 -39.77 -13.71 -8.33
CA TYR A 700 -38.88 -14.26 -9.35
C TYR A 700 -37.92 -13.22 -9.94
N SER A 701 -38.41 -12.02 -10.22
CA SER A 701 -37.56 -10.87 -10.58
C SER A 701 -37.68 -9.77 -9.52
N GLN A 702 -36.57 -9.42 -8.91
CA GLN A 702 -36.51 -8.45 -7.80
C GLN A 702 -35.35 -7.48 -8.01
N GLU A 703 -35.59 -6.20 -7.77
CA GLU A 703 -34.53 -5.20 -7.65
C GLU A 703 -33.96 -5.25 -6.23
N LEU A 704 -32.64 -5.38 -6.11
CA LEU A 704 -31.96 -5.42 -4.82
C LEU A 704 -31.70 -4.01 -4.31
N ASP A 705 -31.80 -3.85 -2.98
CA ASP A 705 -31.48 -2.61 -2.27
C ASP A 705 -30.25 -2.84 -1.40
N ALA A 706 -29.19 -2.03 -1.55
CA ALA A 706 -27.95 -2.17 -0.80
C ALA A 706 -28.11 -1.91 0.71
N GLN A 707 -29.20 -1.27 1.15
CA GLN A 707 -29.52 -1.09 2.56
C GLN A 707 -30.16 -2.36 3.17
N GLU A 708 -30.92 -3.11 2.38
CA GLU A 708 -31.62 -4.33 2.82
C GLU A 708 -30.84 -5.62 2.49
N HIS A 709 -30.01 -5.58 1.44
CA HIS A 709 -29.38 -6.76 0.84
C HIS A 709 -27.87 -6.63 0.80
N VAL A 710 -27.16 -7.69 1.19
CA VAL A 710 -25.68 -7.73 1.20
C VAL A 710 -25.18 -9.10 0.73
N PHE A 711 -24.20 -9.11 -0.17
CA PHE A 711 -23.51 -10.31 -0.62
C PHE A 711 -22.25 -10.60 0.21
N TYR A 712 -22.03 -11.87 0.53
CA TYR A 712 -20.82 -12.40 1.15
C TYR A 712 -20.25 -13.56 0.31
N PRO A 713 -18.92 -13.64 0.12
CA PRO A 713 -18.30 -14.76 -0.59
C PRO A 713 -18.37 -16.06 0.23
N ILE A 714 -18.47 -17.20 -0.47
CA ILE A 714 -18.32 -18.53 0.11
C ILE A 714 -16.97 -19.10 -0.33
N HIS A 715 -16.10 -19.44 0.62
CA HIS A 715 -14.81 -20.06 0.35
C HIS A 715 -14.94 -21.59 0.43
N ILE A 716 -14.43 -22.30 -0.58
CA ILE A 716 -14.42 -23.76 -0.61
C ILE A 716 -13.08 -24.24 -0.05
N GLN A 717 -13.10 -25.05 1.03
CA GLN A 717 -11.89 -25.61 1.66
C GLN A 717 -11.78 -27.12 1.38
N ALA A 718 -10.53 -27.62 1.28
CA ALA A 718 -10.25 -29.06 1.21
C ALA A 718 -10.58 -29.75 2.56
N GLU A 719 -10.90 -31.04 2.52
CA GLU A 719 -11.31 -31.80 3.71
C GLU A 719 -10.15 -31.97 4.71
N ASP A 720 -10.09 -31.09 5.72
CA ASP A 720 -9.41 -31.38 6.99
C ASP A 720 -10.44 -31.78 8.05
N GLU A 721 -10.16 -32.84 8.82
CA GLU A 721 -11.06 -33.40 9.86
C GLU A 721 -11.37 -32.42 11.00
N LEU A 722 -10.62 -31.32 11.11
CA LEU A 722 -10.76 -30.22 12.07
C LEU A 722 -11.11 -28.89 11.36
N GLY A 723 -12.05 -28.91 10.41
CA GLY A 723 -12.50 -27.70 9.73
C GLY A 723 -13.04 -26.62 10.68
N PRO A 724 -12.93 -25.33 10.33
CA PRO A 724 -13.35 -24.22 11.18
C PRO A 724 -14.85 -24.30 11.54
N SER A 725 -15.19 -23.84 12.75
CA SER A 725 -16.52 -23.93 13.35
C SER A 725 -17.63 -23.14 12.62
N SER A 726 -17.32 -22.48 11.50
CA SER A 726 -18.19 -21.67 10.63
C SER A 726 -18.56 -22.31 9.28
N CYS A 727 -18.36 -23.64 9.14
CA CYS A 727 -18.65 -24.36 7.90
C CYS A 727 -20.15 -24.57 7.63
N ILE A 728 -20.61 -24.27 6.42
CA ILE A 728 -21.95 -24.58 5.90
C ILE A 728 -21.98 -26.06 5.51
N LYS A 729 -22.96 -26.80 6.06
CA LYS A 729 -23.23 -28.18 5.69
C LYS A 729 -24.07 -28.23 4.42
N LEU A 730 -23.57 -28.93 3.40
CA LEU A 730 -24.33 -29.28 2.21
C LEU A 730 -25.02 -30.62 2.39
N TYR A 731 -26.25 -30.72 1.88
CA TYR A 731 -26.93 -31.99 1.71
C TYR A 731 -27.14 -32.22 0.21
N TYR A 732 -26.85 -33.42 -0.24
CA TYR A 732 -27.07 -33.85 -1.61
C TYR A 732 -28.50 -34.39 -1.77
N SER A 733 -29.01 -34.36 -2.99
CA SER A 733 -30.25 -35.00 -3.40
C SER A 733 -29.95 -36.44 -3.83
N GLU A 734 -30.79 -37.39 -3.40
CA GLU A 734 -30.68 -38.81 -3.78
C GLU A 734 -30.99 -39.06 -5.27
N ILE A 735 -31.53 -38.06 -5.97
CA ILE A 735 -31.94 -38.15 -7.37
C ILE A 735 -31.14 -37.16 -8.21
N ALA A 736 -30.13 -37.65 -8.95
CA ALA A 736 -29.43 -36.86 -9.97
C ALA A 736 -30.36 -36.62 -11.17
N THR A 737 -31.12 -35.53 -11.15
CA THR A 737 -32.12 -35.20 -12.20
C THR A 737 -31.76 -34.02 -13.07
N GLU A 738 -30.65 -33.33 -12.82
CA GLU A 738 -30.29 -32.15 -13.61
C GLU A 738 -29.05 -32.42 -14.45
N THR A 739 -29.26 -32.52 -15.77
CA THR A 739 -28.22 -32.23 -16.74
C THR A 739 -27.68 -30.82 -16.49
N PRO A 740 -26.36 -30.59 -16.52
CA PRO A 740 -25.80 -29.25 -16.32
C PRO A 740 -26.42 -28.29 -17.34
N ARG A 741 -27.20 -27.33 -16.84
CA ARG A 741 -27.84 -26.31 -17.68
C ARG A 741 -26.76 -25.35 -18.15
N PHE A 742 -26.64 -25.24 -19.47
CA PHE A 742 -25.64 -24.49 -20.25
C PHE A 742 -24.25 -25.13 -20.29
N SER A 743 -23.83 -25.52 -21.49
CA SER A 743 -22.43 -25.83 -21.74
C SER A 743 -21.62 -24.55 -21.59
N ASN A 744 -20.96 -24.34 -20.46
CA ASN A 744 -19.96 -23.28 -20.25
C ASN A 744 -18.68 -23.52 -21.07
N VAL A 745 -18.77 -24.27 -22.17
CA VAL A 745 -17.65 -24.56 -23.06
C VAL A 745 -17.17 -23.24 -23.65
N ILE A 746 -15.91 -22.93 -23.36
CA ILE A 746 -15.22 -21.79 -23.94
C ILE A 746 -14.49 -22.30 -25.16
N HIS A 747 -14.94 -21.87 -26.33
CA HIS A 747 -14.39 -22.29 -27.61
C HIS A 747 -13.08 -21.57 -27.91
N ASP A 748 -12.13 -22.34 -28.45
CA ASP A 748 -10.99 -21.80 -29.18
C ASP A 748 -11.44 -21.33 -30.58
N ILE A 749 -10.68 -20.41 -31.20
CA ILE A 749 -11.05 -19.81 -32.48
C ILE A 749 -11.07 -20.87 -33.59
N SER A 750 -10.12 -21.81 -33.57
CA SER A 750 -10.04 -22.95 -34.50
C SER A 750 -11.30 -23.82 -34.50
N GLU A 751 -11.97 -23.94 -33.36
CA GLU A 751 -13.14 -24.81 -33.18
C GLU A 751 -14.41 -24.23 -33.79
N LEU A 752 -14.44 -22.91 -34.03
CA LEU A 752 -15.62 -22.21 -34.57
C LEU A 752 -16.08 -22.76 -35.92
N VAL A 753 -15.15 -23.32 -36.70
CA VAL A 753 -15.43 -23.91 -38.02
C VAL A 753 -16.43 -25.06 -37.94
N ASN A 754 -16.41 -25.79 -36.81
CA ASN A 754 -17.22 -26.98 -36.58
C ASN A 754 -18.53 -26.69 -35.83
N VAL A 755 -18.71 -25.45 -35.33
CA VAL A 755 -19.93 -25.04 -34.64
C VAL A 755 -21.05 -24.84 -35.67
N GLN A 756 -22.15 -25.59 -35.54
CA GLN A 756 -23.34 -25.37 -36.35
C GLN A 756 -23.89 -23.96 -36.09
N VAL A 757 -24.24 -23.22 -37.14
CA VAL A 757 -24.76 -21.84 -37.00
C VAL A 757 -26.30 -21.91 -37.02
N GLY A 758 -26.92 -21.83 -35.84
CA GLY A 758 -28.37 -21.72 -35.66
C GLY A 758 -28.82 -20.30 -35.30
N LEU A 759 -30.12 -20.02 -35.41
CA LEU A 759 -30.75 -18.71 -35.10
C LEU A 759 -30.52 -18.22 -33.65
N SER A 760 -30.13 -19.09 -32.73
CA SER A 760 -29.93 -18.80 -31.30
C SER A 760 -28.57 -19.23 -30.74
N ASN A 761 -27.58 -19.58 -31.58
CA ASN A 761 -26.31 -20.11 -31.09
C ASN A 761 -25.42 -19.00 -30.54
N ARG A 762 -25.54 -18.78 -29.22
CA ARG A 762 -24.61 -17.98 -28.43
C ARG A 762 -23.45 -18.87 -27.98
N ILE A 763 -22.23 -18.35 -28.12
CA ILE A 763 -21.00 -19.05 -27.80
C ILE A 763 -20.16 -18.22 -26.83
N ASN A 764 -19.26 -18.89 -26.10
CA ASN A 764 -18.21 -18.26 -25.33
C ASN A 764 -16.90 -18.43 -26.10
N ILE A 765 -16.13 -17.36 -26.28
CA ILE A 765 -14.88 -17.38 -27.05
C ILE A 765 -13.78 -16.64 -26.30
N LYS A 766 -12.56 -17.18 -26.34
CA LYS A 766 -11.37 -16.58 -25.71
C LYS A 766 -10.32 -16.20 -26.75
N GLY A 767 -9.53 -15.18 -26.45
CA GLY A 767 -8.44 -14.76 -27.33
C GLY A 767 -7.76 -13.48 -26.88
N ILE A 768 -6.65 -13.17 -27.55
CA ILE A 768 -5.85 -11.96 -27.36
C ILE A 768 -6.37 -10.87 -28.30
N ILE A 769 -6.64 -9.67 -27.79
CA ILE A 769 -7.04 -8.54 -28.62
C ILE A 769 -5.83 -8.09 -29.46
N VAL A 770 -5.97 -8.09 -30.78
CA VAL A 770 -4.92 -7.62 -31.70
C VAL A 770 -5.30 -6.34 -32.45
N ASP A 771 -6.59 -5.98 -32.46
CA ASP A 771 -7.10 -4.78 -33.11
C ASP A 771 -8.33 -4.27 -32.35
N LYS A 772 -8.43 -2.95 -32.20
CA LYS A 772 -9.56 -2.24 -31.60
C LYS A 772 -9.86 -1.01 -32.46
N SER A 773 -11.06 -0.96 -33.00
CA SER A 773 -11.50 0.10 -33.90
C SER A 773 -12.98 0.44 -33.68
N PHE A 774 -13.37 1.67 -33.95
CA PHE A 774 -14.76 2.05 -34.13
C PHE A 774 -15.22 1.74 -35.56
N GLN A 775 -16.38 1.12 -35.69
CA GLN A 775 -17.06 0.96 -36.97
C GLN A 775 -18.15 2.03 -37.11
N ILE A 776 -18.09 2.81 -38.19
CA ILE A 776 -19.12 3.79 -38.54
C ILE A 776 -20.03 3.18 -39.60
N GLU A 777 -21.33 3.06 -39.30
CA GLU A 777 -22.33 2.80 -40.33
C GLU A 777 -22.50 4.08 -41.17
N ARG A 778 -22.42 3.97 -42.50
CA ARG A 778 -22.56 5.13 -43.42
C ARG A 778 -23.91 5.79 -43.16
N ASP A 779 -23.89 7.00 -42.59
CA ASP A 779 -25.10 7.71 -42.20
C ASP A 779 -25.78 8.36 -43.42
N THR A 780 -27.10 8.21 -43.52
CA THR A 780 -27.97 8.84 -44.52
C THR A 780 -28.48 10.22 -44.11
N GLY A 781 -27.92 10.85 -43.08
CA GLY A 781 -28.25 12.22 -42.68
C GLY A 781 -28.18 12.43 -41.16
N LEU A 782 -27.53 13.52 -40.76
CA LEU A 782 -27.42 14.01 -39.39
C LEU A 782 -28.82 14.15 -38.77
N THR A 783 -29.18 13.23 -37.87
CA THR A 783 -30.32 13.43 -36.97
C THR A 783 -29.90 13.06 -35.53
N ARG A 784 -29.91 14.09 -34.67
CA ARG A 784 -29.77 14.10 -33.19
C ARG A 784 -28.55 13.38 -32.59
N THR A 785 -27.42 14.10 -32.54
CA THR A 785 -26.17 13.69 -31.87
C THR A 785 -26.11 14.03 -30.37
N GLU A 786 -26.90 14.99 -29.88
CA GLU A 786 -26.77 15.55 -28.51
C GLU A 786 -27.03 14.54 -27.38
N ASN A 787 -28.04 13.67 -27.51
CA ASN A 787 -28.39 12.73 -26.43
C ASN A 787 -27.33 11.65 -26.18
N VAL A 788 -26.58 11.21 -27.21
CA VAL A 788 -25.61 10.10 -27.08
C VAL A 788 -24.32 10.57 -26.41
N ALA A 789 -23.92 11.83 -26.65
CA ALA A 789 -22.78 12.44 -25.98
C ALA A 789 -23.03 12.57 -24.47
N VAL A 790 -24.20 13.10 -24.08
CA VAL A 790 -24.61 13.22 -22.67
C VAL A 790 -24.67 11.85 -21.98
N MET A 791 -25.16 10.81 -22.66
CA MET A 791 -25.14 9.44 -22.13
C MET A 791 -23.73 8.93 -21.85
N PHE A 792 -22.76 9.25 -22.71
CA PHE A 792 -21.38 8.87 -22.49
C PHE A 792 -20.72 9.71 -21.40
N GLU A 793 -20.91 11.03 -21.38
CA GLU A 793 -20.33 11.90 -20.35
C GLU A 793 -20.82 11.51 -18.94
N ASN A 794 -22.13 11.36 -18.77
CA ASN A 794 -22.76 11.11 -17.46
C ASN A 794 -22.71 9.64 -17.02
N PHE A 795 -22.87 8.69 -17.96
CA PHE A 795 -23.04 7.27 -17.62
C PHE A 795 -21.99 6.35 -18.24
N LYS A 796 -21.08 6.88 -19.08
CA LYS A 796 -20.10 6.12 -19.86
C LYS A 796 -20.77 5.05 -20.74
N VAL A 797 -21.95 5.35 -21.28
CA VAL A 797 -22.75 4.43 -22.10
C VAL A 797 -22.49 4.68 -23.59
N GLY A 798 -22.30 3.60 -24.35
CA GLY A 798 -21.96 3.68 -25.77
C GLY A 798 -20.60 4.29 -26.02
N THR A 799 -20.49 5.02 -27.13
CA THR A 799 -19.22 5.65 -27.55
C THR A 799 -19.31 7.18 -27.61
N GLY A 800 -20.44 7.78 -27.23
CA GLY A 800 -20.68 9.21 -27.44
C GLY A 800 -21.10 9.60 -28.86
N VAL A 801 -21.04 8.68 -29.83
CA VAL A 801 -21.45 8.89 -31.23
C VAL A 801 -22.55 7.90 -31.63
N SER A 802 -23.62 8.41 -32.24
CA SER A 802 -24.75 7.59 -32.70
C SER A 802 -24.33 6.57 -33.77
N LYS A 803 -24.94 5.38 -33.75
CA LYS A 803 -24.71 4.25 -34.68
C LYS A 803 -23.25 3.78 -34.80
N ARG A 804 -22.36 4.23 -33.92
CA ARG A 804 -20.97 3.80 -33.86
C ARG A 804 -20.84 2.55 -32.99
N LYS A 805 -20.33 1.47 -33.59
CA LYS A 805 -20.09 0.20 -32.91
C LYS A 805 -18.61 0.06 -32.54
N LEU A 806 -18.33 -0.70 -31.49
CA LEU A 806 -16.95 -1.06 -31.15
C LEU A 806 -16.62 -2.39 -31.84
N TYR A 807 -15.50 -2.44 -32.54
CA TYR A 807 -14.98 -3.63 -33.19
C TYR A 807 -13.68 -4.04 -32.53
N ILE A 808 -13.56 -5.32 -32.19
CA ILE A 808 -12.30 -5.93 -31.76
C ILE A 808 -12.00 -7.15 -32.63
N ARG A 809 -10.71 -7.41 -32.86
CA ARG A 809 -10.24 -8.67 -33.44
C ARG A 809 -9.55 -9.48 -32.36
N LEU A 810 -10.03 -10.69 -32.11
CA LEU A 810 -9.36 -11.64 -31.23
C LEU A 810 -8.46 -12.55 -32.06
N ARG A 811 -7.29 -12.87 -31.52
CA ARG A 811 -6.36 -13.88 -32.00
C ARG A 811 -6.25 -15.00 -30.99
N GLN A 812 -6.22 -16.24 -31.44
CA GLN A 812 -6.02 -17.37 -30.54
C GLN A 812 -4.57 -17.38 -30.05
N PRO A 813 -4.31 -17.65 -28.76
CA PRO A 813 -2.96 -17.75 -28.25
C PRO A 813 -2.11 -18.72 -29.06
N TYR A 814 -0.87 -18.37 -29.34
CA TYR A 814 0.11 -19.18 -30.09
C TYR A 814 -0.23 -19.44 -31.57
N THR A 815 -1.37 -18.99 -32.10
CA THR A 815 -1.76 -19.18 -33.52
C THR A 815 -1.95 -17.85 -34.27
N LEU A 816 -2.20 -17.93 -35.58
CA LEU A 816 -2.54 -16.79 -36.45
C LEU A 816 -4.05 -16.70 -36.72
N GLU A 817 -4.85 -17.60 -36.15
CA GLU A 817 -6.28 -17.61 -36.34
C GLU A 817 -6.93 -16.44 -35.61
N THR A 818 -7.87 -15.78 -36.28
CA THR A 818 -8.53 -14.60 -35.75
C THR A 818 -10.03 -14.63 -36.01
N VAL A 819 -10.78 -13.98 -35.11
CA VAL A 819 -12.21 -13.72 -35.28
C VAL A 819 -12.51 -12.24 -35.05
N GLY A 820 -13.37 -11.68 -35.88
CA GLY A 820 -13.89 -10.32 -35.69
C GLY A 820 -15.10 -10.32 -34.77
N ILE A 821 -15.14 -9.40 -33.80
CA ILE A 821 -16.24 -9.26 -32.85
C ILE A 821 -16.77 -7.83 -32.91
N TYR A 822 -18.06 -7.71 -33.18
CA TYR A 822 -18.78 -6.43 -33.23
C TYR A 822 -19.60 -6.28 -31.96
N LEU A 823 -19.22 -5.30 -31.12
CA LEU A 823 -19.90 -4.97 -29.88
C LEU A 823 -20.89 -3.83 -30.11
N ASP A 824 -22.17 -4.16 -29.91
CA ASP A 824 -23.29 -3.23 -29.99
C ASP A 824 -23.53 -2.58 -28.61
N ILE A 825 -22.78 -1.51 -28.35
CA ILE A 825 -22.74 -0.88 -27.01
C ILE A 825 -23.66 0.33 -26.87
N GLY A 826 -24.59 0.57 -27.80
CA GLY A 826 -25.39 1.81 -27.82
C GLY A 826 -26.18 2.12 -26.54
N ARG A 827 -26.52 1.11 -25.74
CA ARG A 827 -27.14 1.24 -24.41
C ARG A 827 -26.35 0.60 -23.28
N VAL A 828 -25.22 -0.01 -23.60
CA VAL A 828 -24.37 -0.73 -22.66
C VAL A 828 -23.24 0.19 -22.22
N ARG A 829 -22.86 0.11 -20.95
CA ARG A 829 -21.69 0.85 -20.45
C ARG A 829 -20.43 0.39 -21.18
N TYR A 830 -19.57 1.35 -21.53
CA TYR A 830 -18.34 1.09 -22.26
C TYR A 830 -17.45 0.11 -21.48
N PRO A 831 -17.07 -1.04 -22.07
CA PRO A 831 -16.25 -2.04 -21.38
C PRO A 831 -14.80 -1.56 -21.29
N LEU A 832 -14.31 -1.40 -20.05
CA LEU A 832 -12.93 -1.08 -19.75
C LEU A 832 -12.00 -2.28 -20.03
N GLY A 833 -10.70 -2.03 -20.21
CA GLY A 833 -9.66 -3.07 -20.34
C GLY A 833 -9.65 -3.88 -21.64
N LEU A 834 -10.52 -3.55 -22.60
CA LEU A 834 -10.42 -4.05 -23.98
C LEU A 834 -9.28 -3.37 -24.73
N ILE A 835 -8.03 -3.64 -24.35
CA ILE A 835 -6.83 -3.06 -24.96
C ILE A 835 -6.09 -4.10 -25.81
N PRO A 836 -5.41 -3.71 -26.91
CA PRO A 836 -4.53 -4.61 -27.65
C PRO A 836 -3.50 -5.26 -26.72
N GLY A 837 -3.30 -6.56 -26.85
CA GLY A 837 -2.46 -7.38 -25.97
C GLY A 837 -3.21 -8.06 -24.82
N ALA A 838 -4.38 -7.55 -24.43
CA ALA A 838 -5.17 -8.18 -23.37
C ALA A 838 -5.77 -9.53 -23.82
N TYR A 839 -5.71 -10.52 -22.95
CA TYR A 839 -6.36 -11.81 -23.09
C TYR A 839 -7.74 -11.76 -22.44
N VAL A 840 -8.79 -11.98 -23.25
CA VAL A 840 -10.18 -11.79 -22.85
C VAL A 840 -11.04 -12.99 -23.21
N ILE A 841 -12.15 -13.14 -22.49
CA ILE A 841 -13.23 -14.07 -22.82
C ILE A 841 -14.48 -13.24 -23.10
N ILE A 842 -15.07 -13.43 -24.29
CA ILE A 842 -16.37 -12.87 -24.65
C ILE A 842 -17.40 -13.96 -24.47
N LYS A 843 -18.25 -13.81 -23.45
CA LYS A 843 -19.31 -14.77 -23.12
C LYS A 843 -20.59 -14.41 -23.85
N ASN A 844 -21.34 -15.42 -24.27
CA ASN A 844 -22.65 -15.30 -24.90
C ASN A 844 -22.70 -14.42 -26.17
N ALA A 845 -21.67 -14.48 -27.01
CA ALA A 845 -21.66 -13.80 -28.30
C ALA A 845 -22.43 -14.61 -29.36
N THR A 846 -23.18 -13.94 -30.23
CA THR A 846 -23.87 -14.60 -31.33
C THR A 846 -22.92 -14.84 -32.50
N LEU A 847 -22.73 -16.10 -32.89
CA LEU A 847 -21.93 -16.48 -34.05
C LEU A 847 -22.72 -16.23 -35.34
N LYS A 848 -22.11 -15.56 -36.32
CA LYS A 848 -22.69 -15.30 -37.64
C LYS A 848 -21.72 -15.69 -38.75
N LYS A 849 -22.28 -16.07 -39.90
CA LYS A 849 -21.57 -16.32 -41.17
C LYS A 849 -21.91 -15.24 -42.18
N THR A 850 -20.93 -14.79 -42.96
CA THR A 850 -21.16 -13.83 -44.06
C THR A 850 -21.82 -14.47 -45.29
N SER A 851 -21.71 -15.79 -45.48
CA SER A 851 -22.38 -16.55 -46.56
C SER A 851 -22.51 -18.04 -46.22
N ASN A 852 -23.42 -18.76 -46.91
CA ASN A 852 -23.70 -20.19 -46.69
C ASN A 852 -22.61 -21.13 -47.27
N ILE A 853 -21.76 -20.63 -48.17
CA ILE A 853 -20.69 -21.39 -48.83
C ILE A 853 -19.39 -20.65 -48.56
N GLY A 854 -18.53 -21.20 -47.69
CA GLY A 854 -17.17 -20.68 -47.44
C GLY A 854 -17.06 -19.35 -46.66
N GLY A 855 -18.16 -18.79 -46.14
CA GLY A 855 -18.17 -17.49 -45.49
C GLY A 855 -17.34 -17.40 -44.20
N LYS A 856 -16.59 -16.30 -44.05
CA LYS A 856 -15.83 -15.95 -42.84
C LYS A 856 -16.78 -15.77 -41.65
N MET A 857 -16.44 -16.38 -40.51
CA MET A 857 -17.25 -16.26 -39.30
C MET A 857 -16.90 -14.99 -38.54
N TYR A 858 -17.90 -14.38 -37.92
CA TYR A 858 -17.74 -13.25 -37.01
C TYR A 858 -18.73 -13.37 -35.86
N CYS A 859 -18.41 -12.72 -34.75
CA CYS A 859 -19.29 -12.69 -33.58
C CYS A 859 -19.95 -11.31 -33.45
N LYS A 860 -21.22 -11.30 -33.05
CA LYS A 860 -21.91 -10.10 -32.56
C LYS A 860 -22.07 -10.21 -31.05
N ALA A 861 -21.58 -9.23 -30.32
CA ALA A 861 -21.83 -9.05 -28.90
C ALA A 861 -22.89 -7.96 -28.71
N ASP A 862 -23.89 -8.23 -27.88
CA ASP A 862 -25.04 -7.35 -27.63
C ASP A 862 -25.27 -7.13 -26.13
N GLU A 863 -26.46 -6.65 -25.74
CA GLU A 863 -26.81 -6.40 -24.34
C GLU A 863 -26.86 -7.67 -23.46
N HIS A 864 -26.62 -8.85 -24.04
CA HIS A 864 -26.53 -10.11 -23.32
C HIS A 864 -25.10 -10.67 -23.32
N SER A 865 -24.14 -10.06 -24.01
CA SER A 865 -22.76 -10.54 -24.08
C SER A 865 -21.89 -9.84 -23.04
N THR A 866 -21.15 -10.61 -22.24
CA THR A 866 -20.22 -10.06 -21.23
C THR A 866 -18.77 -10.24 -21.65
N VAL A 867 -17.94 -9.33 -21.14
CA VAL A 867 -16.49 -9.33 -21.33
C VAL A 867 -15.84 -9.65 -20.00
N GLU A 868 -14.95 -10.63 -20.00
CA GLU A 868 -14.08 -10.97 -18.88
C GLU A 868 -12.62 -10.76 -19.29
N ILE A 869 -11.88 -9.98 -18.51
CA ILE A 869 -10.46 -9.72 -18.73
C ILE A 869 -9.67 -10.73 -17.91
N VAL A 870 -8.99 -11.64 -18.58
CA VAL A 870 -8.21 -12.71 -17.93
C VAL A 870 -6.79 -12.23 -17.61
N SER A 871 -6.17 -11.50 -18.53
CA SER A 871 -4.85 -10.91 -18.34
C SER A 871 -4.69 -9.68 -19.22
N THR A 872 -4.03 -8.65 -18.70
CA THR A 872 -3.61 -7.47 -19.47
C THR A 872 -2.11 -7.45 -19.74
N ASN A 873 -1.36 -8.39 -19.15
CA ASN A 873 0.04 -8.57 -19.48
C ASN A 873 0.13 -9.04 -20.94
N PRO A 874 0.94 -8.37 -21.78
CA PRO A 874 1.18 -8.84 -23.13
C PRO A 874 1.79 -10.24 -23.00
N LEU A 875 1.02 -11.26 -23.36
CA LEU A 875 1.58 -12.58 -23.59
C LEU A 875 2.69 -12.35 -24.62
N HIS A 876 3.95 -12.59 -24.22
CA HIS A 876 5.11 -12.52 -25.12
C HIS A 876 4.68 -13.09 -26.47
N GLU A 877 4.81 -12.33 -27.57
CA GLU A 877 4.52 -12.85 -28.90
C GLU A 877 5.29 -14.18 -29.02
N PRO A 878 4.61 -15.33 -28.92
CA PRO A 878 5.30 -16.59 -29.06
C PRO A 878 5.79 -16.58 -30.49
N SER A 879 7.03 -17.02 -30.73
CA SER A 879 7.48 -17.28 -32.09
C SER A 879 6.39 -18.10 -32.77
N VAL A 880 5.75 -17.51 -33.78
CA VAL A 880 4.58 -18.04 -34.52
C VAL A 880 4.88 -19.40 -35.17
N THR A 881 6.13 -19.85 -35.06
CA THR A 881 6.75 -21.04 -35.61
C THR A 881 6.31 -22.37 -34.98
N SER A 882 5.74 -22.42 -33.76
CA SER A 882 5.52 -23.72 -33.09
C SER A 882 4.34 -24.56 -33.63
N PRO A 883 3.15 -24.00 -34.00
CA PRO A 883 2.03 -24.80 -34.51
C PRO A 883 2.11 -25.02 -36.03
N TYR A 884 2.84 -24.18 -36.76
CA TYR A 884 2.88 -24.18 -38.23
C TYR A 884 4.23 -24.65 -38.78
N LYS A 885 4.88 -25.64 -38.15
CA LYS A 885 6.20 -26.12 -38.60
C LYS A 885 6.17 -26.73 -39.99
N THR A 886 5.09 -27.43 -40.35
CA THR A 886 5.00 -28.14 -41.63
C THR A 886 4.70 -27.18 -42.79
N THR A 887 5.55 -27.19 -43.81
CA THR A 887 5.34 -26.38 -45.02
C THR A 887 4.32 -27.05 -45.93
N THR A 888 3.27 -26.33 -46.31
CA THR A 888 2.25 -26.77 -47.28
C THR A 888 2.64 -26.33 -48.68
N ASN A 889 2.37 -27.18 -49.66
CA ASN A 889 2.63 -26.89 -51.07
C ASN A 889 1.45 -26.14 -51.71
N LEU A 890 1.72 -25.24 -52.67
CA LEU A 890 0.68 -24.51 -53.41
C LEU A 890 -0.28 -25.45 -54.16
N LEU A 891 0.18 -26.63 -54.58
CA LEU A 891 -0.65 -27.64 -55.26
C LEU A 891 -1.84 -28.08 -54.42
N CYS A 892 -1.74 -28.09 -53.09
CA CYS A 892 -2.81 -28.49 -52.18
C CYS A 892 -4.06 -27.57 -52.27
N PHE A 893 -3.92 -26.38 -52.87
CA PHE A 893 -5.02 -25.44 -53.09
C PHE A 893 -5.60 -25.52 -54.51
N ALA A 894 -5.14 -26.45 -55.34
CA ALA A 894 -5.63 -26.61 -56.71
C ALA A 894 -7.06 -27.18 -56.72
N PRO A 895 -7.93 -26.74 -57.66
CA PRO A 895 -9.30 -27.25 -57.76
C PRO A 895 -9.31 -28.76 -58.06
N GLY A 896 -9.81 -29.58 -57.13
CA GLY A 896 -9.98 -31.03 -57.30
C GLY A 896 -9.19 -31.90 -56.31
N GLU A 897 -8.23 -31.33 -55.59
CA GLU A 897 -7.54 -32.00 -54.48
C GLU A 897 -8.16 -31.57 -53.13
N CYS A 898 -8.30 -32.55 -52.22
CA CYS A 898 -8.89 -32.54 -50.87
C CYS A 898 -9.46 -31.21 -50.30
N ASN A 899 -10.77 -31.19 -49.99
CA ASN A 899 -11.50 -30.04 -49.42
C ASN A 899 -11.00 -29.54 -48.04
N ASP A 900 -10.22 -30.34 -47.31
CA ASP A 900 -9.78 -29.99 -45.96
C ASP A 900 -8.70 -28.88 -45.95
N TYR A 901 -7.90 -28.76 -47.01
CA TYR A 901 -6.87 -27.71 -47.14
C TYR A 901 -7.43 -26.33 -47.52
N MET A 902 -8.75 -26.23 -47.75
CA MET A 902 -9.42 -24.96 -48.03
C MET A 902 -9.76 -24.18 -46.75
N ARG A 903 -9.46 -24.74 -45.56
CA ARG A 903 -9.80 -24.15 -44.25
C ARG A 903 -8.56 -24.10 -43.35
N GLY A 904 -8.20 -22.91 -42.89
CA GLY A 904 -7.12 -22.72 -41.91
C GLY A 904 -6.01 -21.78 -42.38
N VAL A 905 -4.96 -21.69 -41.56
CA VAL A 905 -3.73 -20.94 -41.87
C VAL A 905 -2.63 -21.92 -42.26
N HIS A 906 -1.99 -21.66 -43.40
CA HIS A 906 -0.94 -22.52 -43.96
C HIS A 906 0.38 -21.77 -44.09
N ARG A 907 1.49 -22.45 -43.83
CA ARG A 907 2.85 -21.94 -44.05
C ARG A 907 3.36 -22.42 -45.40
N ILE A 908 3.73 -21.50 -46.29
CA ILE A 908 4.23 -21.79 -47.64
C ILE A 908 5.62 -21.20 -47.81
N LEU A 909 6.58 -22.01 -48.23
CA LEU A 909 7.90 -21.55 -48.68
C LEU A 909 7.82 -21.21 -50.17
N CYS A 910 7.96 -19.93 -50.53
CA CYS A 910 7.83 -19.51 -51.93
C CYS A 910 8.78 -18.36 -52.27
N SER A 911 8.88 -18.07 -53.56
CA SER A 911 9.59 -16.90 -54.09
C SER A 911 8.60 -15.94 -54.74
N ILE A 912 8.79 -14.63 -54.54
CA ILE A 912 7.98 -13.61 -55.21
C ILE A 912 8.52 -13.44 -56.63
N THR A 913 7.74 -13.87 -57.61
CA THR A 913 8.11 -13.77 -59.03
C THR A 913 7.78 -12.39 -59.58
N ASN A 914 6.62 -11.84 -59.20
CA ASN A 914 6.18 -10.53 -59.66
C ASN A 914 5.35 -9.77 -58.64
N ILE A 915 5.43 -8.44 -58.68
CA ILE A 915 4.50 -7.54 -57.97
C ILE A 915 3.52 -7.03 -59.01
N VAL A 916 2.27 -7.46 -58.94
CA VAL A 916 1.22 -7.16 -59.92
C VAL A 916 0.65 -5.77 -59.66
N LYS A 917 0.31 -5.50 -58.40
CA LYS A 917 -0.18 -4.20 -57.93
C LYS A 917 0.46 -3.84 -56.60
N PHE A 918 0.72 -2.57 -56.41
CA PHE A 918 1.15 -2.01 -55.14
C PHE A 918 0.49 -0.65 -54.95
N TYR A 919 -0.07 -0.40 -53.77
CA TYR A 919 -0.76 0.84 -53.47
C TYR A 919 -0.48 1.23 -52.04
N THR A 920 0.00 2.45 -51.82
CA THR A 920 0.16 3.01 -50.49
C THR A 920 -0.34 4.45 -50.42
N THR A 921 -1.02 4.78 -49.33
CA THR A 921 -1.56 6.12 -49.09
C THR A 921 -1.34 6.58 -47.67
N ALA A 922 -0.91 7.83 -47.53
CA ALA A 922 -0.93 8.54 -46.26
C ALA A 922 -2.33 9.15 -46.08
N ARG A 923 -2.98 8.83 -44.97
CA ARG A 923 -4.30 9.37 -44.61
C ARG A 923 -4.22 10.06 -43.27
N CYS A 924 -4.93 11.16 -43.11
CA CYS A 924 -5.02 11.87 -41.83
C CYS A 924 -5.59 10.94 -40.75
N THR A 925 -5.01 10.98 -39.56
CA THR A 925 -5.45 10.24 -38.37
C THR A 925 -6.89 10.56 -37.96
N GLY A 926 -7.29 11.83 -38.11
CA GLY A 926 -8.64 12.33 -37.79
C GLY A 926 -9.67 12.04 -38.87
N CYS A 927 -9.63 12.78 -39.99
CA CYS A 927 -10.71 12.74 -41.00
C CYS A 927 -10.49 11.72 -42.14
N ARG A 928 -9.36 10.99 -42.15
CA ARG A 928 -9.00 9.97 -43.16
C ARG A 928 -8.84 10.47 -44.60
N SER A 929 -8.99 11.77 -44.86
CA SER A 929 -8.62 12.37 -46.13
C SER A 929 -7.12 12.24 -46.39
N THR A 930 -6.73 12.35 -47.66
CA THR A 930 -5.33 12.24 -48.08
C THR A 930 -4.45 13.20 -47.30
N TYR A 931 -3.30 12.70 -46.83
CA TYR A 931 -2.30 13.48 -46.14
C TYR A 931 -1.11 13.70 -47.07
N LYS A 932 -0.89 14.93 -47.49
CA LYS A 932 0.09 15.29 -48.53
C LYS A 932 0.87 16.53 -48.09
N GLU A 933 2.15 16.63 -48.43
CA GLU A 933 3.01 17.77 -48.08
C GLU A 933 2.99 18.09 -46.57
N SER A 934 2.96 17.05 -45.75
CA SER A 934 2.87 17.16 -44.28
C SER A 934 1.62 17.89 -43.76
N LYS A 935 0.51 17.88 -44.53
CA LYS A 935 -0.78 18.43 -44.09
C LYS A 935 -1.94 17.56 -44.55
N CYS A 936 -3.05 17.61 -43.82
CA CYS A 936 -4.29 17.01 -44.29
C CYS A 936 -4.95 17.88 -45.36
N THR A 937 -5.43 17.28 -46.45
CA THR A 937 -6.12 17.98 -47.54
C THR A 937 -7.52 18.50 -47.17
N ASN A 938 -8.09 18.07 -46.05
CA ASN A 938 -9.48 18.39 -45.67
C ASN A 938 -9.56 19.18 -44.35
N CYS A 939 -8.96 18.68 -43.27
CA CYS A 939 -9.05 19.37 -41.97
C CYS A 939 -7.92 20.38 -41.72
N HIS A 940 -6.92 20.47 -42.60
CA HIS A 940 -5.78 21.41 -42.55
C HIS A 940 -4.97 21.49 -41.23
N THR A 941 -5.26 20.65 -40.24
CA THR A 941 -4.53 20.50 -38.98
C THR A 941 -3.47 19.40 -39.07
N ASP A 942 -2.30 19.62 -38.46
CA ASP A 942 -1.24 18.61 -38.35
C ASP A 942 -1.50 17.66 -37.17
N ARG A 943 -2.41 16.71 -37.38
CA ARG A 943 -2.70 15.62 -36.42
C ARG A 943 -1.93 14.34 -36.74
N GLY A 944 -0.94 14.40 -37.62
CA GLY A 944 -0.22 13.23 -38.15
C GLY A 944 -1.01 12.39 -39.17
N TYR A 945 -0.43 11.27 -39.58
CA TYR A 945 -0.96 10.39 -40.63
C TYR A 945 -0.75 8.90 -40.36
N VAL A 946 -1.61 8.08 -40.95
CA VAL A 946 -1.50 6.62 -40.97
C VAL A 946 -1.29 6.16 -42.41
N LEU A 947 -0.39 5.17 -42.61
CA LEU A 947 -0.16 4.57 -43.91
C LEU A 947 -1.06 3.36 -44.13
N PHE A 948 -1.77 3.38 -45.25
CA PHE A 948 -2.47 2.21 -45.77
C PHE A 948 -1.66 1.68 -46.94
N ALA A 949 -1.08 0.49 -46.83
CA ALA A 949 -0.31 -0.15 -47.88
C ALA A 949 -0.91 -1.52 -48.22
N ASN A 950 -1.10 -1.79 -49.50
CA ASN A 950 -1.59 -3.06 -50.03
C ASN A 950 -0.75 -3.47 -51.24
N ALA A 951 -0.55 -4.78 -51.43
CA ALA A 951 0.12 -5.34 -52.59
C ALA A 951 -0.58 -6.62 -53.06
N GLU A 952 -0.50 -6.86 -54.36
CA GLU A 952 -0.90 -8.11 -55.02
C GLU A 952 0.34 -8.66 -55.72
N VAL A 953 0.73 -9.89 -55.38
CA VAL A 953 1.99 -10.48 -55.86
C VAL A 953 1.77 -11.89 -56.42
N ASP A 954 2.50 -12.22 -57.49
CA ASP A 954 2.63 -13.58 -58.00
C ASP A 954 3.75 -14.30 -57.24
N ILE A 955 3.45 -15.47 -56.70
CA ILE A 955 4.40 -16.34 -56.00
C ILE A 955 4.58 -17.68 -56.73
N SER A 956 5.70 -18.35 -56.47
CA SER A 956 5.96 -19.72 -56.90
C SER A 956 6.74 -20.47 -55.82
N ASP A 957 6.30 -21.66 -55.46
CA ASP A 957 7.00 -22.60 -54.57
C ASP A 957 7.74 -23.71 -55.36
N GLY A 958 7.66 -23.67 -56.69
CA GLY A 958 8.24 -24.67 -57.59
C GLY A 958 7.26 -25.73 -58.11
N THR A 959 6.02 -25.82 -57.59
CA THR A 959 4.99 -26.74 -58.14
C THR A 959 4.03 -26.02 -59.08
N ILE A 960 3.35 -24.98 -58.58
CA ILE A 960 2.41 -24.17 -59.36
C ILE A 960 2.54 -22.68 -58.98
N PRO A 961 2.24 -21.74 -59.91
CA PRO A 961 2.17 -20.34 -59.58
C PRO A 961 0.89 -20.01 -58.78
N GLY A 962 0.99 -19.10 -57.81
CA GLY A 962 -0.13 -18.60 -57.01
C GLY A 962 -0.17 -17.08 -56.91
N ILE A 963 -1.29 -16.52 -56.44
CA ILE A 963 -1.46 -15.08 -56.21
C ILE A 963 -1.66 -14.85 -54.71
N VAL A 964 -0.91 -13.91 -54.13
CA VAL A 964 -1.05 -13.50 -52.73
C VAL A 964 -1.45 -12.04 -52.64
N TYR A 965 -2.51 -11.78 -51.87
CA TYR A 965 -2.91 -10.45 -51.44
C TYR A 965 -2.27 -10.14 -50.09
N ILE A 966 -1.55 -9.02 -50.02
CA ILE A 966 -0.81 -8.57 -48.85
C ILE A 966 -1.40 -7.23 -48.43
N GLU A 967 -2.04 -7.19 -47.27
CA GLU A 967 -2.73 -6.01 -46.76
C GLU A 967 -2.07 -5.53 -45.46
N GLY A 968 -1.82 -4.22 -45.38
CA GLY A 968 -1.24 -3.57 -44.21
C GLY A 968 0.24 -3.22 -44.35
N GLU A 969 0.60 -2.10 -43.74
CA GLU A 969 1.96 -1.51 -43.76
C GLU A 969 3.05 -2.53 -43.41
N ARG A 970 2.86 -3.27 -42.30
CA ARG A 970 3.89 -4.21 -41.82
C ARG A 970 4.17 -5.33 -42.82
N LEU A 971 3.14 -6.02 -43.29
CA LEU A 971 3.32 -7.17 -44.18
C LEU A 971 3.91 -6.74 -45.51
N VAL A 972 3.46 -5.60 -46.04
CA VAL A 972 4.05 -5.00 -47.24
C VAL A 972 5.52 -4.64 -47.01
N PHE A 973 5.89 -4.07 -45.86
CA PHE A 973 7.29 -3.74 -45.58
C PHE A 973 8.16 -4.97 -45.32
N ARG A 974 7.61 -6.05 -44.72
CA ARG A 974 8.29 -7.34 -44.58
C ARG A 974 8.51 -8.01 -45.94
N MET A 975 7.49 -8.01 -46.80
CA MET A 975 7.59 -8.46 -48.19
C MET A 975 8.69 -7.70 -48.96
N LEU A 976 8.75 -6.38 -48.79
CA LEU A 976 9.79 -5.53 -49.39
C LEU A 976 11.17 -5.67 -48.72
N GLN A 977 11.27 -6.41 -47.61
CA GLN A 977 12.48 -6.59 -46.81
C GLN A 977 13.15 -5.25 -46.41
N LEU A 978 12.34 -4.25 -46.06
CA LEU A 978 12.85 -2.93 -45.67
C LEU A 978 13.43 -2.95 -44.25
N ASN A 979 14.65 -2.44 -44.07
CA ASN A 979 15.19 -2.13 -42.76
C ASN A 979 14.52 -0.89 -42.14
N GLN A 980 14.72 -0.63 -40.84
CA GLN A 980 14.04 0.44 -40.12
C GLN A 980 14.23 1.83 -40.77
N LYS A 981 15.47 2.16 -41.17
CA LYS A 981 15.80 3.42 -41.84
C LYS A 981 15.07 3.57 -43.17
N SER A 982 15.03 2.51 -43.98
CA SER A 982 14.32 2.50 -45.26
C SER A 982 12.81 2.60 -45.09
N LYS A 983 12.24 2.00 -44.03
CA LYS A 983 10.81 2.16 -43.70
C LYS A 983 10.50 3.64 -43.47
N GLU A 984 11.24 4.31 -42.58
CA GLU A 984 11.03 5.72 -42.25
C GLU A 984 11.16 6.64 -43.46
N CYS A 985 12.20 6.46 -44.29
CA CYS A 985 12.35 7.18 -45.55
C CYS A 985 11.16 6.96 -46.49
N PHE A 986 10.67 5.71 -46.61
CA PHE A 986 9.51 5.40 -47.42
C PHE A 986 8.24 6.05 -46.87
N LYS A 987 8.04 6.04 -45.54
CA LYS A 987 6.91 6.71 -44.88
C LYS A 987 6.89 8.21 -45.17
N GLN A 988 8.04 8.88 -45.08
CA GLN A 988 8.18 10.30 -45.38
C GLN A 988 7.92 10.58 -46.86
N TYR A 989 8.41 9.73 -47.76
CA TYR A 989 8.16 9.85 -49.19
C TYR A 989 6.65 9.76 -49.51
N VAL A 990 5.93 8.81 -48.90
CA VAL A 990 4.46 8.69 -49.05
C VAL A 990 3.75 9.90 -48.46
N ALA A 991 4.14 10.38 -47.28
CA ALA A 991 3.54 11.58 -46.66
C ALA A 991 3.72 12.85 -47.49
N LYS A 992 4.83 12.95 -48.22
CA LYS A 992 5.08 14.06 -49.17
C LYS A 992 4.15 14.00 -50.39
N HIS A 993 3.90 12.81 -50.94
CA HIS A 993 3.17 12.63 -52.20
C HIS A 993 1.67 12.31 -52.01
N GLY A 994 1.27 11.88 -50.81
CA GLY A 994 -0.08 11.48 -50.43
C GLY A 994 -0.45 10.06 -50.88
N ILE A 995 -0.30 9.77 -52.17
CA ILE A 995 -0.69 8.48 -52.77
C ILE A 995 0.42 7.99 -53.69
N ILE A 996 0.78 6.72 -53.57
CA ILE A 996 1.70 6.02 -54.45
C ILE A 996 0.99 4.76 -54.94
N SER A 997 0.89 4.60 -56.25
CA SER A 997 0.27 3.44 -56.88
C SER A 997 1.13 2.93 -58.01
N TYR A 998 1.34 1.62 -58.06
CA TYR A 998 2.08 0.92 -59.09
C TYR A 998 1.24 -0.26 -59.60
N THR A 999 1.28 -0.46 -60.92
CA THR A 999 0.81 -1.65 -61.60
C THR A 999 1.93 -2.18 -62.49
N SER A 1000 1.96 -3.49 -62.76
CA SER A 1000 2.98 -4.12 -63.62
C SER A 1000 3.10 -3.52 -65.03
N SER A 1001 2.09 -2.76 -65.49
CA SER A 1001 2.07 -2.00 -66.74
C SER A 1001 2.66 -0.59 -66.67
N SER A 1002 3.11 -0.13 -65.49
CA SER A 1002 3.53 1.26 -65.24
C SER A 1002 5.06 1.44 -65.29
N ASN A 1003 5.53 2.48 -66.00
CA ASN A 1003 6.96 2.82 -66.23
C ASN A 1003 7.63 3.60 -65.08
N GLN A 1004 7.31 3.29 -63.81
CA GLN A 1004 7.89 3.98 -62.65
C GLN A 1004 9.23 3.37 -62.21
N LYS A 1005 10.34 3.86 -62.78
CA LYS A 1005 11.70 3.36 -62.48
C LYS A 1005 12.12 3.48 -61.01
N GLU A 1006 11.62 4.47 -60.27
CA GLU A 1006 12.00 4.74 -58.87
C GLU A 1006 11.54 3.65 -57.89
N LEU A 1007 10.38 3.02 -58.13
CA LEU A 1007 9.86 1.94 -57.27
C LEU A 1007 10.48 0.57 -57.60
N GLN A 1008 11.01 0.39 -58.81
CA GLN A 1008 11.61 -0.87 -59.25
C GLN A 1008 12.84 -1.25 -58.41
N THR A 1009 13.62 -0.28 -57.94
CA THR A 1009 14.78 -0.53 -57.07
C THR A 1009 14.37 -1.04 -55.68
N ILE A 1010 13.22 -0.58 -55.16
CA ILE A 1010 12.66 -1.04 -53.88
C ILE A 1010 12.07 -2.45 -54.03
N PHE A 1011 11.42 -2.73 -55.15
CA PHE A 1011 10.83 -4.03 -55.46
C PHE A 1011 11.86 -5.12 -55.76
N TYR A 1012 13.07 -4.76 -56.18
CA TYR A 1012 14.16 -5.71 -56.39
C TYR A 1012 14.46 -6.55 -55.13
N ASN A 1013 14.40 -5.93 -53.94
CA ASN A 1013 14.63 -6.62 -52.68
C ASN A 1013 13.54 -7.65 -52.37
N ALA A 1014 12.28 -7.37 -52.72
CA ALA A 1014 11.17 -8.32 -52.54
C ALA A 1014 11.32 -9.58 -53.40
N LYS A 1015 11.98 -9.45 -54.56
CA LYS A 1015 12.24 -10.56 -55.50
C LYS A 1015 13.53 -11.33 -55.16
N LYS A 1016 14.25 -10.94 -54.11
CA LYS A 1016 15.53 -11.55 -53.73
C LYS A 1016 15.33 -12.58 -52.63
N GLY A 1017 15.51 -13.85 -52.98
CA GLY A 1017 15.44 -14.99 -52.06
C GLY A 1017 14.03 -15.59 -51.90
N SER A 1018 13.97 -16.67 -51.13
CA SER A 1018 12.71 -17.31 -50.74
C SER A 1018 12.18 -16.69 -49.45
N ILE A 1019 10.86 -16.70 -49.27
CA ILE A 1019 10.17 -16.23 -48.07
C ILE A 1019 9.19 -17.29 -47.57
N PHE A 1020 8.94 -17.31 -46.28
CA PHE A 1020 7.80 -18.00 -45.70
C PHE A 1020 6.60 -17.05 -45.67
N ILE A 1021 5.49 -17.47 -46.27
CA ILE A 1021 4.21 -16.78 -46.19
C ILE A 1021 3.26 -17.66 -45.39
N TYR A 1022 2.66 -17.09 -44.34
CA TYR A 1022 1.54 -17.70 -43.65
C TYR A 1022 0.26 -17.11 -44.21
N CYS A 1023 -0.63 -17.93 -44.75
CA CYS A 1023 -1.79 -17.45 -45.51
C CYS A 1023 -3.07 -18.25 -45.29
N GLU A 1024 -4.20 -17.59 -45.52
CA GLU A 1024 -5.53 -18.21 -45.67
C GLU A 1024 -5.91 -18.25 -47.16
N HIS A 1025 -6.60 -19.32 -47.61
CA HIS A 1025 -7.12 -19.41 -48.98
C HIS A 1025 -8.33 -18.50 -49.17
N MET A 1026 -8.39 -17.75 -50.28
CA MET A 1026 -9.54 -16.93 -50.64
C MET A 1026 -10.47 -17.72 -51.57
N SER A 1027 -11.62 -18.15 -51.05
CA SER A 1027 -12.65 -18.76 -51.90
C SER A 1027 -13.32 -17.69 -52.79
N GLU A 1028 -13.30 -17.87 -54.11
CA GLU A 1028 -14.11 -17.08 -55.03
C GLU A 1028 -15.47 -17.73 -55.26
N GLU A 1029 -16.53 -16.92 -55.30
CA GLU A 1029 -17.80 -17.30 -55.92
C GLU A 1029 -17.50 -17.73 -57.36
N ARG A 1030 -17.89 -18.97 -57.72
CA ARG A 1030 -17.73 -19.49 -59.08
C ARG A 1030 -18.40 -18.53 -60.07
N ALA A 1031 -17.60 -17.74 -60.77
CA ALA A 1031 -18.02 -17.01 -61.96
C ALA A 1031 -17.26 -17.55 -63.18
N ALA A 1032 -18.05 -17.92 -64.20
CA ALA A 1032 -17.69 -18.33 -65.55
C ALA A 1032 -16.97 -19.69 -65.72
N GLN A 1033 -17.78 -20.73 -65.93
CA GLN A 1033 -17.42 -21.87 -66.78
C GLN A 1033 -17.13 -21.33 -68.19
N GLY A 1034 -15.85 -21.33 -68.60
CA GLY A 1034 -15.52 -20.86 -69.96
C GLY A 1034 -14.04 -20.83 -70.37
N THR A 1035 -13.08 -21.18 -69.50
CA THR A 1035 -11.65 -21.20 -69.89
C THR A 1035 -10.95 -22.45 -69.36
N LEU A 1036 -10.23 -23.15 -70.24
CA LEU A 1036 -9.43 -24.36 -69.94
C LEU A 1036 -8.16 -24.09 -69.11
N GLU A 1037 -7.91 -22.84 -68.71
CA GLU A 1037 -6.80 -22.50 -67.82
C GLU A 1037 -7.18 -22.81 -66.36
N ARG A 1038 -6.37 -23.66 -65.71
CA ARG A 1038 -6.47 -23.89 -64.27
C ARG A 1038 -6.28 -22.55 -63.54
N SER A 1039 -7.29 -22.11 -62.80
CA SER A 1039 -7.24 -20.87 -62.02
C SER A 1039 -6.12 -20.96 -60.97
N LYS A 1040 -5.22 -19.98 -60.94
CA LYS A 1040 -4.17 -19.87 -59.90
C LYS A 1040 -4.82 -19.80 -58.51
N PRO A 1041 -4.27 -20.47 -57.48
CA PRO A 1041 -4.75 -20.32 -56.11
C PRO A 1041 -4.58 -18.86 -55.66
N LYS A 1042 -5.63 -18.32 -55.04
CA LYS A 1042 -5.65 -16.95 -54.49
C LYS A 1042 -5.58 -17.04 -52.97
N LEU A 1043 -4.57 -16.41 -52.40
CA LEU A 1043 -4.24 -16.49 -50.98
C LEU A 1043 -4.19 -15.09 -50.37
N ARG A 1044 -4.43 -14.98 -49.07
CA ARG A 1044 -4.26 -13.75 -48.29
C ARG A 1044 -3.17 -13.95 -47.26
N ALA A 1045 -2.15 -13.10 -47.27
CA ALA A 1045 -1.06 -13.15 -46.30
C ALA A 1045 -1.52 -12.67 -44.92
N LEU A 1046 -1.16 -13.43 -43.89
CA LEU A 1046 -1.37 -13.11 -42.48
C LEU A 1046 -0.04 -12.76 -41.80
N GLU A 1047 1.04 -13.42 -42.21
CA GLU A 1047 2.40 -13.21 -41.72
C GLU A 1047 3.42 -13.51 -42.83
N ILE A 1048 4.57 -12.80 -42.81
CA ILE A 1048 5.68 -13.03 -43.75
C ILE A 1048 6.99 -13.08 -42.95
N GLU A 1049 7.80 -14.10 -43.19
CA GLU A 1049 9.10 -14.31 -42.55
C GLU A 1049 10.19 -14.52 -43.62
N PRO A 1050 11.39 -13.92 -43.45
CA PRO A 1050 12.54 -14.26 -44.28
C PRO A 1050 13.02 -15.68 -44.00
N VAL A 1051 13.60 -16.33 -45.00
CA VAL A 1051 14.11 -17.70 -44.87
C VAL A 1051 15.50 -17.68 -44.21
N ASP A 1052 15.64 -18.41 -43.10
CA ASP A 1052 16.94 -18.86 -42.61
C ASP A 1052 17.29 -20.18 -43.30
N TYR A 1053 18.18 -20.10 -44.29
CA TYR A 1053 18.59 -21.26 -45.08
C TYR A 1053 19.30 -22.35 -44.25
N ALA A 1054 19.88 -22.02 -43.08
CA ALA A 1054 20.48 -23.00 -42.18
C ALA A 1054 19.40 -23.80 -41.43
N ALA A 1055 18.35 -23.12 -40.95
CA ALA A 1055 17.21 -23.76 -40.29
C ALA A 1055 16.39 -24.63 -41.27
N VAL A 1056 16.20 -24.16 -42.51
CA VAL A 1056 15.49 -24.93 -43.55
C VAL A 1056 16.27 -26.17 -43.99
N ALA A 1057 17.60 -26.07 -44.14
CA ALA A 1057 18.43 -27.24 -44.41
C ALA A 1057 18.34 -28.27 -43.26
N TRP A 1058 18.25 -27.80 -42.01
CA TRP A 1058 18.11 -28.67 -40.84
C TRP A 1058 16.74 -29.34 -40.74
N ASP A 1059 15.64 -28.64 -41.08
CA ASP A 1059 14.30 -29.24 -41.14
C ASP A 1059 14.19 -30.27 -42.29
N ILE A 1060 14.72 -29.95 -43.49
CA ILE A 1060 14.72 -30.87 -44.65
C ILE A 1060 15.57 -32.13 -44.38
N LEU A 1061 16.63 -32.03 -43.56
CA LEU A 1061 17.46 -33.18 -43.17
C LEU A 1061 16.80 -34.05 -42.07
N ASN A 1062 15.79 -33.54 -41.36
CA ASN A 1062 15.11 -34.22 -40.25
C ASN A 1062 13.67 -34.68 -40.57
N THR A 1063 13.14 -34.34 -41.75
CA THR A 1063 11.89 -34.86 -42.34
C THR A 1063 12.20 -35.78 -43.50
#